data_AF-A0AAW9NXM2-F1
#
_entry.id   AF-A0AAW9NXM2-F1
#
_cell.length_a   1.000
_cell.length_b   1.000
_cell.length_c   1.000
_cell.angle_alpha   90.00
_cell.angle_beta   90.00
_cell.angle_gamma   90.00
#
_symmetry.space_group_name_H-M   'P 1'
#
loop_
_entity.id
_entity.type
_entity.pdbx_description
1 polymer ?
#
loop_
_entity_poly.entity_id
_entity_poly.type
_entity_poly.pdbx_seq_one_letter_code
_entity_poly.pdbx_strand_id
1 'polypeptide(L)'
;MKKRLNILLTIFIIFLASSTSSTVSAAQNTVNPNEMMATIEVLSTYPRGHDNEEKELARKLIIDTFKKYGLTVTTQTFDAEFFDWEKTKEGGDNPFSIYSAVNIIGTLSPNTTVKTEDILIIGAHYDGIKDIPAANDNASGVAVMLELARLLHNVSSDTEIRFIAFDAEEDGLLGSKHYVEQLGADSDRVIGMLNFDMLAAKKEQNVKIYSADGEESFLSDLLKNNENYKNIQVREYDSGGTSDHASFHPKAIPNLFFSHPAVHGEYHNENDTIEHISPDMLAYAADAGQVIARQIMSEQTPTYQAIARPIIDNTVYPLTHTVRIPFGSKKEVEEATGIYFSQVPSDDNMAKYQATIQLFDLPQPLTLTATSHWGWFSPPMIDFHDTGISLEELTTMMNQKFGKTEHENRWENIYGNSYYIEYDEQENIFMMYINLYEAEMEGYTLVNSELVRMESASAANEIHIYKEDGKLVREEVINKPSDILPVTEHAKQAWEKIKPMLSTEEIAEISFIAIGSDGIGGRTSVNMENYLSLSDEELYEPNEDLPEDYTYTIFNHLDGVHLYLDYIDLTNPLGNSYSEKDVLTNITMARAMKAQIFPYELHKDYYADIKWNDFSKLVVALLLQKTDWEFDMIQSSWLEDASSALYEFGILESDSETEFAPNDTITREAAAVILHKIYQYMDIKDDSKDGQPTIYNDDSDISTWAKESVYHMQLAKIMSDIENNLFLPQSNYTLEQAVITLLNLYEKK
;
A
#
# COMPACT_ATOMS: atom_id res chain seq x y z
N MET A 1 32.55 -36.64 -4.45
CA MET A 1 33.99 -36.27 -4.41
C MET A 1 34.77 -36.29 -5.75
N LYS A 2 34.23 -36.73 -6.91
CA LYS A 2 34.94 -36.62 -8.21
C LYS A 2 34.33 -35.64 -9.23
N LYS A 3 33.26 -34.92 -8.86
CA LYS A 3 32.68 -33.81 -9.65
C LYS A 3 33.08 -32.41 -9.15
N ARG A 4 33.68 -32.28 -7.96
CA ARG A 4 34.03 -30.99 -7.31
C ARG A 4 35.32 -30.31 -7.84
N LEU A 5 36.02 -30.85 -8.85
CA LEU A 5 37.34 -30.33 -9.27
C LEU A 5 37.42 -29.79 -10.71
N ASN A 6 36.41 -30.02 -11.56
CA ASN A 6 36.48 -29.67 -12.99
C ASN A 6 35.79 -28.35 -13.37
N ILE A 7 35.05 -27.72 -12.46
CA ILE A 7 34.39 -26.43 -12.73
C ILE A 7 35.30 -25.27 -12.30
N LEU A 8 36.05 -25.42 -11.21
CA LEU A 8 37.02 -24.42 -10.72
C LEU A 8 38.25 -24.22 -11.63
N LEU A 9 38.57 -25.18 -12.51
CA LEU A 9 39.78 -25.11 -13.35
C LEU A 9 39.56 -24.40 -14.70
N THR A 10 38.31 -24.20 -15.12
CA THR A 10 37.98 -23.60 -16.43
C THR A 10 38.02 -22.07 -16.40
N ILE A 11 37.98 -21.45 -15.22
CA ILE A 11 38.00 -19.98 -15.06
C ILE A 11 39.42 -19.38 -15.15
N PHE A 12 40.48 -20.20 -15.14
CA PHE A 12 41.87 -19.71 -15.04
C PHE A 12 42.62 -19.55 -16.38
N ILE A 13 41.99 -19.78 -17.54
CA ILE A 13 42.67 -19.66 -18.85
C ILE A 13 41.78 -18.96 -19.89
N ILE A 14 41.55 -17.66 -19.75
CA ILE A 14 41.35 -16.77 -20.91
C ILE A 14 42.06 -15.44 -20.61
N PHE A 15 42.80 -14.95 -21.61
CA PHE A 15 43.59 -13.71 -21.67
C PHE A 15 45.06 -13.77 -21.24
N LEU A 16 45.88 -14.26 -22.17
CA LEU A 16 47.23 -13.76 -22.39
C LEU A 16 47.32 -13.11 -23.78
N ALA A 17 47.51 -11.80 -23.76
CA ALA A 17 48.10 -10.91 -24.77
C ALA A 17 47.42 -10.67 -26.14
N SER A 18 46.89 -9.44 -26.30
CA SER A 18 47.30 -8.58 -27.42
C SER A 18 47.11 -7.10 -27.04
N SER A 19 48.21 -6.35 -27.09
CA SER A 19 48.30 -4.92 -26.80
C SER A 19 47.67 -4.06 -27.90
N THR A 20 46.54 -3.42 -27.61
CA THR A 20 46.09 -2.19 -28.29
C THR A 20 45.53 -1.22 -27.25
N SER A 21 46.40 -0.33 -26.78
CA SER A 21 46.10 0.70 -25.80
C SER A 21 45.46 1.90 -26.48
N SER A 22 44.13 1.89 -26.63
CA SER A 22 43.29 3.11 -26.75
C SER A 22 41.78 2.87 -26.78
N THR A 23 41.28 1.62 -26.77
CA THR A 23 39.82 1.31 -26.74
C THR A 23 39.33 0.65 -25.45
N VAL A 24 40.24 0.15 -24.60
CA VAL A 24 39.91 -0.57 -23.35
C VAL A 24 39.32 0.34 -22.26
N SER A 25 39.64 1.64 -22.30
CA SER A 25 39.22 2.61 -21.28
C SER A 25 37.72 2.94 -21.31
N ALA A 26 37.04 2.81 -22.45
CA ALA A 26 35.61 3.14 -22.56
C ALA A 26 34.71 1.98 -22.12
N ALA A 27 35.10 0.73 -22.41
CA ALA A 27 34.35 -0.47 -22.04
C ALA A 27 34.42 -0.80 -20.53
N GLN A 28 35.39 -0.25 -19.80
CA GLN A 28 35.53 -0.46 -18.35
C GLN A 28 34.55 0.38 -17.51
N ASN A 29 33.95 1.44 -18.06
CA ASN A 29 33.10 2.37 -17.30
C ASN A 29 31.60 2.23 -17.61
N THR A 30 31.20 1.19 -18.33
CA THR A 30 29.80 0.90 -18.67
C THR A 30 29.32 -0.32 -17.89
N VAL A 31 28.03 -0.34 -17.56
CA VAL A 31 27.36 -1.49 -16.94
C VAL A 31 27.55 -2.75 -17.79
N ASN A 32 27.86 -3.88 -17.16
CA ASN A 32 28.12 -5.16 -17.81
C ASN A 32 27.14 -6.25 -17.33
N PRO A 33 26.00 -6.44 -18.03
CA PRO A 33 25.00 -7.45 -17.66
C PRO A 33 25.53 -8.88 -17.68
N ASN A 34 26.52 -9.18 -18.53
CA ASN A 34 27.09 -10.53 -18.60
C ASN A 34 27.91 -10.89 -17.35
N GLU A 35 28.63 -9.93 -16.77
CA GLU A 35 29.34 -10.13 -15.50
C GLU A 35 28.37 -10.32 -14.34
N MET A 36 27.26 -9.58 -14.33
CA MET A 36 26.20 -9.75 -13.33
C MET A 36 25.53 -11.13 -13.47
N MET A 37 25.17 -11.55 -14.68
CA MET A 37 24.61 -12.89 -14.93
C MET A 37 25.56 -14.02 -14.50
N ALA A 38 26.87 -13.88 -14.76
CA ALA A 38 27.86 -14.86 -14.32
C ALA A 38 27.99 -14.90 -12.78
N THR A 39 27.82 -13.77 -12.11
CA THR A 39 27.80 -13.70 -10.65
C THR A 39 26.57 -14.42 -10.09
N ILE A 40 25.40 -14.18 -10.68
CA ILE A 40 24.15 -14.86 -10.30
C ILE A 40 24.29 -16.36 -10.49
N GLU A 41 24.82 -16.82 -11.63
CA GLU A 41 25.01 -18.24 -11.91
C GLU A 41 25.83 -18.94 -10.82
N VAL A 42 26.92 -18.29 -10.37
CA VAL A 42 27.77 -18.83 -9.32
C VAL A 42 27.05 -18.86 -7.97
N LEU A 43 26.39 -17.76 -7.61
CA LEU A 43 25.71 -17.63 -6.31
C LEU A 43 24.48 -18.54 -6.20
N SER A 44 23.74 -18.72 -7.30
CA SER A 44 22.49 -19.48 -7.33
C SER A 44 22.65 -20.94 -7.75
N THR A 45 23.90 -21.42 -7.90
CA THR A 45 24.14 -22.84 -8.21
C THR A 45 23.63 -23.73 -7.07
N TYR A 46 23.67 -23.24 -5.83
CA TYR A 46 23.18 -23.93 -4.65
C TYR A 46 22.53 -22.95 -3.66
N PRO A 47 21.56 -23.40 -2.85
CA PRO A 47 20.90 -22.58 -1.84
C PRO A 47 21.87 -21.96 -0.83
N ARG A 48 21.55 -20.73 -0.41
CA ARG A 48 22.35 -19.92 0.53
C ARG A 48 21.61 -19.66 1.84
N GLY A 49 20.96 -20.70 2.37
CA GLY A 49 20.23 -20.68 3.64
C GLY A 49 21.10 -20.43 4.88
N HIS A 50 20.57 -20.80 6.05
CA HIS A 50 21.29 -20.77 7.33
C HIS A 50 22.67 -21.46 7.24
N ASP A 51 23.61 -21.06 8.12
CA ASP A 51 25.04 -21.41 8.10
C ASP A 51 25.41 -22.73 7.36
N ASN A 52 25.90 -22.61 6.12
CA ASN A 52 26.22 -23.72 5.22
C ASN A 52 27.46 -23.45 4.34
N GLU A 53 27.97 -24.51 3.68
CA GLU A 53 29.20 -24.47 2.85
C GLU A 53 29.07 -23.48 1.69
N GLU A 54 27.87 -23.34 1.14
CA GLU A 54 27.54 -22.52 -0.01
C GLU A 54 27.52 -21.02 0.33
N LYS A 55 26.95 -20.67 1.49
CA LYS A 55 26.97 -19.31 2.03
C LYS A 55 28.40 -18.84 2.33
N GLU A 56 29.26 -19.73 2.83
CA GLU A 56 30.71 -19.47 2.98
C GLU A 56 31.41 -19.18 1.64
N LEU A 57 31.04 -19.89 0.57
CA LEU A 57 31.56 -19.64 -0.78
C LEU A 57 31.08 -18.30 -1.33
N ALA A 58 29.82 -17.94 -1.11
CA ALA A 58 29.28 -16.61 -1.44
C ALA A 58 30.05 -15.51 -0.71
N ARG A 59 30.26 -15.65 0.61
CA ARG A 59 31.09 -14.71 1.39
C ARG A 59 32.49 -14.55 0.81
N LYS A 60 33.14 -15.67 0.48
CA LYS A 60 34.47 -15.65 -0.13
C LYS A 60 34.48 -14.91 -1.47
N LEU A 61 33.51 -15.17 -2.34
CA LEU A 61 33.39 -14.49 -3.63
C LEU A 61 33.25 -12.98 -3.45
N ILE A 62 32.37 -12.54 -2.54
CA ILE A 62 32.12 -11.12 -2.25
C ILE A 62 33.39 -10.45 -1.70
N ILE A 63 34.02 -11.04 -0.68
CA ILE A 63 35.26 -10.53 -0.08
C ILE A 63 36.39 -10.43 -1.11
N ASP A 64 36.58 -11.47 -1.93
CA ASP A 64 37.63 -11.50 -2.94
C ASP A 64 37.35 -10.45 -4.03
N THR A 65 36.09 -10.21 -4.39
CA THR A 65 35.68 -9.19 -5.36
C THR A 65 35.90 -7.77 -4.82
N PHE A 66 35.52 -7.48 -3.58
CA PHE A 66 35.82 -6.19 -2.95
C PHE A 66 37.33 -5.93 -2.88
N LYS A 67 38.13 -6.94 -2.47
CA LYS A 67 39.59 -6.84 -2.44
C LYS A 67 40.20 -6.63 -3.82
N LYS A 68 39.66 -7.29 -4.86
CA LYS A 68 40.08 -7.12 -6.26
C LYS A 68 39.96 -5.66 -6.70
N TYR A 69 38.94 -4.95 -6.24
CA TYR A 69 38.72 -3.53 -6.54
C TYR A 69 39.36 -2.57 -5.53
N GLY A 70 40.16 -3.09 -4.58
CA GLY A 70 40.95 -2.26 -3.65
C GLY A 70 40.16 -1.69 -2.47
N LEU A 71 38.95 -2.18 -2.22
CA LEU A 71 38.15 -1.77 -1.07
C LEU A 71 38.74 -2.33 0.22
N THR A 72 38.63 -1.57 1.31
CA THR A 72 38.96 -2.07 2.64
C THR A 72 37.81 -2.95 3.12
N VAL A 73 38.09 -4.23 3.39
CA VAL A 73 37.05 -5.19 3.77
C VAL A 73 37.06 -5.45 5.27
N THR A 74 35.90 -5.28 5.92
CA THR A 74 35.63 -5.69 7.30
C THR A 74 34.41 -6.62 7.33
N THR A 75 34.21 -7.32 8.45
CA THR A 75 33.07 -8.21 8.67
C THR A 75 32.49 -7.96 10.05
N GLN A 76 31.16 -8.04 10.19
CA GLN A 76 30.47 -8.07 11.48
C GLN A 76 29.86 -9.45 11.66
N THR A 77 30.24 -10.14 12.72
CA THR A 77 29.70 -11.46 13.08
C THR A 77 28.75 -11.30 14.25
N PHE A 78 27.57 -11.90 14.15
CA PHE A 78 26.52 -11.84 15.16
C PHE A 78 25.74 -13.17 15.22
N ASP A 79 25.00 -13.36 16.31
CA ASP A 79 24.09 -14.49 16.46
C ASP A 79 22.74 -14.11 15.84
N ALA A 80 22.28 -14.90 14.87
CA ALA A 80 20.99 -14.77 14.21
C ALA A 80 20.03 -15.87 14.67
N GLU A 81 18.77 -15.52 14.89
CA GLU A 81 17.72 -16.44 15.33
C GLU A 81 16.70 -16.63 14.20
N PHE A 82 16.31 -17.87 13.93
CA PHE A 82 15.29 -18.21 12.93
C PHE A 82 14.26 -19.17 13.50
N PHE A 83 13.07 -19.16 12.90
CA PHE A 83 12.01 -20.07 13.27
C PHE A 83 12.25 -21.47 12.68
N ASP A 84 12.40 -22.46 13.56
CA ASP A 84 12.72 -23.83 13.21
C ASP A 84 11.47 -24.72 13.24
N TRP A 85 10.89 -24.94 12.06
CA TRP A 85 9.71 -25.79 11.88
C TRP A 85 9.93 -27.27 12.22
N GLU A 86 11.17 -27.72 12.43
CA GLU A 86 11.44 -29.09 12.88
C GLU A 86 11.25 -29.22 14.40
N LYS A 87 11.65 -28.19 15.18
CA LYS A 87 11.48 -28.18 16.65
C LYS A 87 10.02 -28.15 17.10
N THR A 88 9.13 -27.54 16.32
CA THR A 88 7.69 -27.51 16.62
C THR A 88 7.05 -28.90 16.52
N LYS A 89 7.56 -29.75 15.61
CA LYS A 89 7.07 -31.13 15.42
C LYS A 89 7.47 -32.06 16.57
N GLU A 90 8.52 -31.71 17.31
CA GLU A 90 9.02 -32.47 18.46
C GLU A 90 8.37 -32.05 19.80
N GLY A 91 7.46 -31.06 19.78
CA GLY A 91 6.77 -30.58 20.98
C GLY A 91 7.65 -29.75 21.92
N GLY A 92 8.68 -29.08 21.41
CA GLY A 92 9.57 -28.22 22.19
C GLY A 92 8.94 -26.88 22.59
N ASP A 93 9.30 -26.38 23.77
CA ASP A 93 8.81 -25.10 24.32
C ASP A 93 9.37 -23.85 23.60
N ASN A 94 10.49 -23.98 22.87
CA ASN A 94 11.08 -22.89 22.09
C ASN A 94 11.22 -23.32 20.61
N PRO A 95 10.48 -22.70 19.67
CA PRO A 95 10.51 -23.05 18.26
C PRO A 95 11.70 -22.44 17.50
N PHE A 96 12.58 -21.68 18.16
CA PHE A 96 13.66 -20.96 17.48
C PHE A 96 15.02 -21.67 17.57
N SER A 97 15.86 -21.44 16.56
CA SER A 97 17.24 -21.93 16.43
C SER A 97 18.18 -20.76 16.15
N ILE A 98 19.42 -20.84 16.66
CA ILE A 98 20.43 -19.79 16.54
C ILE A 98 21.59 -20.28 15.65
N TYR A 99 22.09 -19.41 14.76
CA TYR A 99 23.30 -19.64 13.98
C TYR A 99 24.16 -18.38 13.90
N SER A 100 25.42 -18.51 13.47
CA SER A 100 26.31 -17.37 13.31
C SER A 100 26.15 -16.76 11.91
N ALA A 101 25.72 -15.51 11.86
CA ALA A 101 25.58 -14.72 10.65
C ALA A 101 26.72 -13.70 10.50
N VAL A 102 27.02 -13.30 9.26
CA VAL A 102 28.16 -12.41 8.95
C VAL A 102 27.82 -11.39 7.87
N ASN A 103 27.75 -10.11 8.23
CA ASN A 103 27.75 -9.01 7.27
C ASN A 103 29.16 -8.79 6.71
N ILE A 104 29.28 -8.47 5.42
CA ILE A 104 30.55 -8.12 4.76
C ILE A 104 30.48 -6.67 4.29
N ILE A 105 31.42 -5.84 4.76
CA ILE A 105 31.50 -4.42 4.41
C ILE A 105 32.76 -4.17 3.59
N GLY A 106 32.59 -3.71 2.35
CA GLY A 106 33.65 -3.17 1.51
C GLY A 106 33.62 -1.64 1.50
N THR A 107 34.63 -0.99 2.08
CA THR A 107 34.72 0.48 2.15
C THR A 107 35.64 1.03 1.07
N LEU A 108 35.11 1.94 0.25
CA LEU A 108 35.87 2.83 -0.63
C LEU A 108 36.06 4.18 0.08
N SER A 109 37.29 4.45 0.52
CA SER A 109 37.61 5.71 1.21
C SER A 109 37.71 6.90 0.24
N PRO A 110 37.37 8.12 0.69
CA PRO A 110 37.58 9.34 -0.09
C PRO A 110 39.04 9.50 -0.52
N ASN A 111 39.27 9.74 -1.81
CA ASN A 111 40.60 9.76 -2.44
C ASN A 111 40.97 11.13 -3.05
N THR A 112 40.08 12.10 -2.92
CA THR A 112 40.20 13.50 -3.32
C THR A 112 40.93 14.37 -2.30
N THR A 113 41.21 15.62 -2.67
CA THR A 113 41.84 16.60 -1.75
C THR A 113 40.82 17.23 -0.82
N VAL A 114 39.61 17.49 -1.32
CA VAL A 114 38.44 17.89 -0.54
C VAL A 114 37.70 16.63 -0.13
N LYS A 115 37.40 16.46 1.15
CA LYS A 115 36.68 15.30 1.67
C LYS A 115 35.47 15.79 2.45
N THR A 116 34.33 15.17 2.23
CA THR A 116 33.15 15.33 3.06
C THR A 116 33.24 14.34 4.23
N GLU A 117 32.35 14.51 5.21
CA GLU A 117 32.13 13.50 6.25
C GLU A 117 31.02 12.52 5.83
N ASP A 118 30.55 12.60 4.60
CA ASP A 118 29.38 11.87 4.10
C ASP A 118 29.72 10.39 3.88
N ILE A 119 28.72 9.53 4.12
CA ILE A 119 28.77 8.10 3.82
C ILE A 119 27.54 7.74 3.00
N LEU A 120 27.75 7.13 1.83
CA LEU A 120 26.70 6.46 1.06
C LEU A 120 26.82 4.95 1.25
N ILE A 121 25.71 4.29 1.57
CA ILE A 121 25.63 2.83 1.65
C ILE A 121 24.99 2.28 0.37
N ILE A 122 25.58 1.23 -0.17
CA ILE A 122 25.05 0.44 -1.30
C ILE A 122 24.98 -1.01 -0.82
N GLY A 123 23.78 -1.56 -0.69
CA GLY A 123 23.57 -2.84 -0.02
C GLY A 123 22.73 -3.84 -0.81
N ALA A 124 22.91 -5.11 -0.48
CA ALA A 124 22.07 -6.24 -0.88
C ALA A 124 22.31 -7.39 0.13
N HIS A 125 21.29 -8.18 0.47
CA HIS A 125 21.53 -9.40 1.23
C HIS A 125 22.02 -10.53 0.32
N TYR A 126 22.82 -11.44 0.87
CA TYR A 126 23.44 -12.54 0.11
C TYR A 126 23.01 -13.93 0.58
N ASP A 127 22.24 -14.02 1.65
CA ASP A 127 21.53 -15.23 2.03
C ASP A 127 20.35 -15.48 1.07
N GLY A 128 19.49 -16.41 1.46
CA GLY A 128 18.26 -16.78 0.76
C GLY A 128 17.56 -17.87 1.55
N ILE A 129 16.29 -18.12 1.30
CA ILE A 129 15.56 -19.19 2.00
C ILE A 129 16.25 -20.56 1.85
N LYS A 130 16.20 -21.35 2.94
CA LYS A 130 16.70 -22.73 2.98
C LYS A 130 16.16 -23.55 1.82
N ASP A 131 17.06 -24.29 1.16
CA ASP A 131 16.78 -25.18 0.02
C ASP A 131 16.30 -24.48 -1.28
N ILE A 132 16.35 -23.14 -1.34
CA ILE A 132 15.99 -22.34 -2.53
C ILE A 132 17.24 -21.79 -3.24
N PRO A 133 17.37 -21.90 -4.58
CA PRO A 133 18.56 -21.44 -5.30
C PRO A 133 18.80 -19.93 -5.20
N ALA A 134 17.74 -19.13 -4.98
CA ALA A 134 17.86 -17.73 -4.59
C ALA A 134 18.57 -16.88 -5.67
N ALA A 135 18.21 -17.09 -6.96
CA ALA A 135 18.86 -16.44 -8.10
C ALA A 135 18.45 -14.97 -8.25
N ASN A 136 17.16 -14.70 -8.14
CA ASN A 136 16.62 -13.35 -8.12
C ASN A 136 16.64 -12.80 -6.70
N ASP A 137 16.36 -13.64 -5.72
CA ASP A 137 16.22 -13.30 -4.31
C ASP A 137 17.29 -14.03 -3.46
N ASN A 138 18.49 -13.48 -3.27
CA ASN A 138 18.91 -12.18 -3.80
C ASN A 138 20.32 -12.16 -4.41
N ALA A 139 20.67 -13.20 -5.18
CA ALA A 139 21.89 -13.15 -5.97
C ALA A 139 21.87 -12.00 -7.01
N SER A 140 20.68 -11.57 -7.46
CA SER A 140 20.52 -10.44 -8.38
C SER A 140 21.00 -9.11 -7.79
N GLY A 141 20.63 -8.80 -6.55
CA GLY A 141 21.06 -7.62 -5.81
C GLY A 141 22.55 -7.63 -5.53
N VAL A 142 23.09 -8.78 -5.08
CA VAL A 142 24.54 -8.96 -4.88
C VAL A 142 25.31 -8.71 -6.17
N ALA A 143 24.82 -9.20 -7.31
CA ALA A 143 25.45 -8.99 -8.61
C ALA A 143 25.49 -7.50 -9.00
N VAL A 144 24.40 -6.76 -8.78
CA VAL A 144 24.37 -5.30 -9.03
C VAL A 144 25.29 -4.55 -8.06
N MET A 145 25.31 -4.89 -6.77
CA MET A 145 26.21 -4.28 -5.79
C MET A 145 27.68 -4.47 -6.18
N LEU A 146 28.07 -5.69 -6.57
CA LEU A 146 29.45 -5.99 -7.00
C LEU A 146 29.82 -5.28 -8.32
N GLU A 147 28.86 -5.12 -9.23
CA GLU A 147 29.04 -4.34 -10.46
C GLU A 147 29.21 -2.85 -10.16
N LEU A 148 28.43 -2.29 -9.22
CA LEU A 148 28.62 -0.91 -8.76
C LEU A 148 29.99 -0.71 -8.11
N ALA A 149 30.47 -1.68 -7.31
CA ALA A 149 31.85 -1.64 -6.80
C ALA A 149 32.88 -1.60 -7.94
N ARG A 150 32.68 -2.39 -9.01
CA ARG A 150 33.53 -2.34 -10.22
C ARG A 150 33.47 -1.00 -10.94
N LEU A 151 32.29 -0.40 -11.07
CA LEU A 151 32.09 0.86 -11.79
C LEU A 151 32.63 2.09 -11.05
N LEU A 152 32.65 2.02 -9.72
CA LEU A 152 32.94 3.17 -8.85
C LEU A 152 34.36 3.17 -8.26
N HIS A 153 35.06 2.02 -8.18
CA HIS A 153 36.34 1.95 -7.45
C HIS A 153 37.47 2.87 -7.96
N ASN A 154 37.42 3.25 -9.25
CA ASN A 154 38.40 4.14 -9.88
C ASN A 154 37.87 5.57 -10.10
N VAL A 155 36.67 5.87 -9.59
CA VAL A 155 36.08 7.21 -9.64
C VAL A 155 36.66 8.02 -8.49
N SER A 156 37.08 9.27 -8.77
CA SER A 156 37.48 10.19 -7.70
C SER A 156 36.28 10.45 -6.79
N SER A 157 36.48 10.34 -5.49
CA SER A 157 35.42 10.49 -4.49
C SER A 157 35.85 11.36 -3.32
N ASP A 158 35.05 12.36 -2.98
CA ASP A 158 35.13 13.10 -1.71
C ASP A 158 34.32 12.47 -0.58
N THR A 159 33.47 11.51 -0.93
CA THR A 159 32.52 10.83 -0.04
C THR A 159 32.96 9.37 0.19
N GLU A 160 32.70 8.83 1.39
CA GLU A 160 32.95 7.43 1.72
C GLU A 160 31.82 6.54 1.18
N ILE A 161 32.15 5.49 0.45
CA ILE A 161 31.15 4.53 -0.06
C ILE A 161 31.32 3.19 0.64
N ARG A 162 30.24 2.68 1.24
CA ARG A 162 30.22 1.36 1.89
C ARG A 162 29.33 0.42 1.09
N PHE A 163 29.94 -0.58 0.47
CA PHE A 163 29.23 -1.70 -0.13
C PHE A 163 29.01 -2.76 0.93
N ILE A 164 27.76 -3.16 1.18
CA ILE A 164 27.43 -4.08 2.28
C ILE A 164 26.63 -5.28 1.76
N ALA A 165 27.20 -6.47 1.93
CA ALA A 165 26.45 -7.72 1.79
C ALA A 165 25.88 -8.11 3.16
N PHE A 166 24.56 -8.01 3.33
CA PHE A 166 23.87 -8.37 4.56
C PHE A 166 23.57 -9.87 4.64
N ASP A 167 23.64 -10.44 5.84
CA ASP A 167 23.26 -11.83 6.12
C ASP A 167 22.01 -11.86 7.01
N ALA A 168 21.29 -12.98 7.01
CA ALA A 168 20.09 -13.17 7.82
C ALA A 168 19.00 -12.10 7.55
N GLU A 169 18.82 -11.72 6.29
CA GLU A 169 17.74 -10.82 5.86
C GLU A 169 16.40 -11.57 5.93
N GLU A 170 16.40 -12.80 5.43
CA GLU A 170 15.26 -13.71 5.32
C GLU A 170 14.68 -14.11 6.68
N ASP A 171 15.49 -13.97 7.73
CA ASP A 171 15.13 -14.23 9.12
C ASP A 171 14.62 -12.95 9.85
N GLY A 172 14.39 -11.87 9.11
CA GLY A 172 13.80 -10.62 9.62
C GLY A 172 14.75 -9.44 9.71
N LEU A 173 15.56 -9.22 8.67
CA LEU A 173 16.52 -8.10 8.52
C LEU A 173 17.62 -8.08 9.58
N LEU A 174 18.00 -9.23 10.13
CA LEU A 174 18.88 -9.28 11.31
C LEU A 174 20.27 -8.69 11.02
N GLY A 175 20.80 -8.89 9.82
CA GLY A 175 22.07 -8.31 9.39
C GLY A 175 22.05 -6.79 9.30
N SER A 176 21.08 -6.22 8.59
CA SER A 176 20.99 -4.76 8.46
C SER A 176 20.63 -4.07 9.77
N LYS A 177 19.75 -4.65 10.60
CA LYS A 177 19.49 -4.16 11.97
C LYS A 177 20.76 -4.15 12.81
N HIS A 178 21.50 -5.25 12.83
CA HIS A 178 22.76 -5.33 13.55
C HIS A 178 23.77 -4.29 13.05
N TYR A 179 23.88 -4.06 11.74
CA TYR A 179 24.77 -3.04 11.20
C TYR A 179 24.37 -1.63 11.65
N VAL A 180 23.07 -1.29 11.59
CA VAL A 180 22.55 0.02 11.98
C VAL A 180 22.75 0.30 13.48
N GLU A 181 22.52 -0.69 14.34
CA GLU A 181 22.79 -0.60 15.78
C GLU A 181 24.26 -0.28 16.09
N GLN A 182 25.18 -0.74 15.23
CA GLN A 182 26.62 -0.55 15.41
C GLN A 182 27.17 0.72 14.74
N LEU A 183 26.33 1.56 14.11
CA LEU A 183 26.79 2.79 13.44
C LEU A 183 27.43 3.80 14.41
N GLY A 184 26.91 3.92 15.63
CA GLY A 184 27.36 4.91 16.59
C GLY A 184 27.42 6.32 15.99
N ALA A 185 28.58 6.98 16.08
CA ALA A 185 28.79 8.32 15.53
C ALA A 185 28.66 8.40 14.00
N ASP A 186 28.74 7.29 13.27
CA ASP A 186 28.54 7.27 11.82
C ASP A 186 27.08 7.46 11.43
N SER A 187 26.12 7.27 12.34
CA SER A 187 24.70 7.44 12.03
C SER A 187 24.38 8.85 11.48
N ASP A 188 25.08 9.88 11.96
CA ASP A 188 24.99 11.27 11.48
C ASP A 188 25.70 11.52 10.15
N ARG A 189 26.60 10.62 9.77
CA ARG A 189 27.41 10.70 8.56
C ARG A 189 26.79 9.96 7.39
N VAL A 190 25.97 8.94 7.64
CA VAL A 190 25.25 8.20 6.60
C VAL A 190 24.17 9.08 6.00
N ILE A 191 24.42 9.56 4.78
CA ILE A 191 23.51 10.46 4.04
C ILE A 191 22.46 9.70 3.25
N GLY A 192 22.65 8.41 3.02
CA GLY A 192 21.66 7.60 2.31
C GLY A 192 22.05 6.15 2.16
N MET A 193 21.06 5.32 1.85
CA MET A 193 21.22 3.89 1.61
C MET A 193 20.48 3.48 0.33
N LEU A 194 21.18 2.82 -0.59
CA LEU A 194 20.61 2.22 -1.79
C LEU A 194 20.57 0.70 -1.59
N ASN A 195 19.38 0.12 -1.54
CA ASN A 195 19.17 -1.31 -1.40
C ASN A 195 18.78 -1.96 -2.73
N PHE A 196 19.38 -3.09 -3.03
CA PHE A 196 19.15 -3.83 -4.27
C PHE A 196 18.66 -5.23 -3.93
N ASP A 197 17.40 -5.51 -4.23
CA ASP A 197 16.81 -6.80 -3.90
C ASP A 197 15.64 -7.17 -4.84
N MET A 198 15.64 -8.42 -5.33
CA MET A 198 14.76 -8.94 -6.39
C MET A 198 14.71 -8.03 -7.62
N LEU A 199 15.75 -8.03 -8.43
CA LEU A 199 15.92 -7.03 -9.48
C LEU A 199 15.48 -7.45 -10.88
N ALA A 200 15.25 -8.74 -11.14
CA ALA A 200 15.41 -9.24 -12.50
C ALA A 200 14.44 -10.35 -12.93
N ALA A 201 13.23 -10.46 -12.38
CA ALA A 201 12.27 -11.44 -12.93
C ALA A 201 11.86 -11.11 -14.37
N LYS A 202 12.02 -12.06 -15.30
CA LYS A 202 11.61 -11.92 -16.72
C LYS A 202 10.13 -11.67 -16.93
N LYS A 203 9.29 -12.05 -15.97
CA LYS A 203 7.83 -11.82 -16.03
C LYS A 203 7.44 -10.38 -15.69
N GLU A 204 8.38 -9.61 -15.15
CA GLU A 204 8.20 -8.19 -14.88
C GLU A 204 8.81 -7.32 -15.98
N GLN A 205 8.27 -6.12 -16.14
CA GLN A 205 8.69 -5.20 -17.19
C GLN A 205 9.75 -4.20 -16.73
N ASN A 206 9.71 -3.79 -15.45
CA ASN A 206 10.52 -2.69 -14.94
C ASN A 206 10.96 -2.94 -13.49
N VAL A 207 12.14 -2.45 -13.14
CA VAL A 207 12.54 -2.23 -11.75
C VAL A 207 11.76 -1.03 -11.22
N LYS A 208 11.09 -1.21 -10.10
CA LYS A 208 10.41 -0.18 -9.32
C LYS A 208 11.33 0.32 -8.21
N ILE A 209 11.05 1.53 -7.75
CA ILE A 209 11.79 2.21 -6.69
C ILE A 209 10.84 2.45 -5.54
N TYR A 210 11.25 2.01 -4.36
CA TYR A 210 10.51 2.13 -3.12
C TYR A 210 11.33 2.90 -2.09
N SER A 211 10.66 3.39 -1.06
CA SER A 211 11.27 3.84 0.20
C SER A 211 10.45 3.29 1.36
N ALA A 212 11.04 3.24 2.55
CA ALA A 212 10.42 2.59 3.72
C ALA A 212 9.08 3.24 4.16
N ASP A 213 8.83 4.51 3.82
CA ASP A 213 7.57 5.22 4.06
C ASP A 213 6.89 5.70 2.77
N GLY A 214 7.37 5.26 1.61
CA GLY A 214 6.86 5.66 0.30
C GLY A 214 7.14 7.11 -0.11
N GLU A 215 7.86 7.88 0.71
CA GLU A 215 8.18 9.28 0.45
C GLU A 215 9.44 9.45 -0.41
N GLU A 216 9.47 10.57 -1.14
CA GLU A 216 10.64 10.98 -1.92
C GLU A 216 11.72 11.61 -1.03
N SER A 217 12.97 11.55 -1.50
CA SER A 217 14.11 12.19 -0.84
C SER A 217 15.07 12.79 -1.88
N PHE A 218 16.14 13.43 -1.39
CA PHE A 218 17.18 13.93 -2.29
C PHE A 218 17.81 12.79 -3.15
N LEU A 219 17.78 11.54 -2.68
CA LEU A 219 18.28 10.40 -3.47
C LEU A 219 17.45 10.19 -4.75
N SER A 220 16.11 10.25 -4.63
CA SER A 220 15.22 10.17 -5.80
C SER A 220 15.33 11.39 -6.69
N ASP A 221 15.55 12.59 -6.11
CA ASP A 221 15.78 13.81 -6.88
C ASP A 221 17.05 13.71 -7.74
N LEU A 222 18.15 13.19 -7.18
CA LEU A 222 19.39 12.98 -7.92
C LEU A 222 19.18 12.04 -9.12
N LEU A 223 18.34 11.02 -8.95
CA LEU A 223 18.00 10.11 -10.04
C LEU A 223 17.10 10.80 -11.08
N LYS A 224 16.03 11.47 -10.66
CA LYS A 224 15.10 12.21 -11.55
C LYS A 224 15.74 13.33 -12.34
N ASN A 225 16.83 13.91 -11.85
CA ASN A 225 17.62 14.91 -12.58
C ASN A 225 18.32 14.33 -13.82
N ASN A 226 18.41 13.01 -13.95
CA ASN A 226 18.88 12.34 -15.14
C ASN A 226 17.73 12.11 -16.14
N GLU A 227 17.97 12.40 -17.42
CA GLU A 227 16.96 12.32 -18.48
C GLU A 227 16.29 10.95 -18.62
N ASN A 228 16.99 9.88 -18.27
CA ASN A 228 16.47 8.51 -18.35
C ASN A 228 15.48 8.15 -17.22
N TYR A 229 15.42 8.97 -16.17
CA TYR A 229 14.68 8.63 -14.94
C TYR A 229 13.70 9.73 -14.49
N LYS A 230 13.38 10.70 -15.35
CA LYS A 230 12.48 11.83 -14.99
C LYS A 230 11.10 11.41 -14.48
N ASN A 231 10.60 10.25 -14.93
CA ASN A 231 9.24 9.78 -14.66
C ASN A 231 9.20 8.64 -13.63
N ILE A 232 10.29 8.36 -12.91
CA ILE A 232 10.23 7.38 -11.82
C ILE A 232 9.29 7.87 -10.73
N GLN A 233 8.65 6.92 -10.07
CA GLN A 233 7.85 7.15 -8.87
C GLN A 233 8.51 6.39 -7.73
N VAL A 234 8.63 7.05 -6.57
CA VAL A 234 8.91 6.36 -5.31
C VAL A 234 7.58 5.90 -4.73
N ARG A 235 7.56 4.68 -4.22
CA ARG A 235 6.33 4.03 -3.73
C ARG A 235 6.56 3.43 -2.36
N GLU A 236 5.49 3.32 -1.59
CA GLU A 236 5.45 2.41 -0.45
C GLU A 236 5.43 0.96 -0.97
N TYR A 237 5.99 0.04 -0.19
CA TYR A 237 6.02 -1.37 -0.58
C TYR A 237 4.77 -2.07 -0.02
N ASP A 238 3.68 -2.05 -0.78
CA ASP A 238 2.33 -2.46 -0.34
C ASP A 238 2.10 -3.99 -0.17
N SER A 239 3.13 -4.83 -0.28
CA SER A 239 2.95 -6.30 -0.38
C SER A 239 3.22 -7.11 0.89
N GLY A 240 3.32 -6.46 2.05
CA GLY A 240 3.54 -7.14 3.34
C GLY A 240 4.95 -7.71 3.54
N GLY A 241 5.88 -7.34 2.66
CA GLY A 241 7.32 -7.59 2.76
C GLY A 241 8.11 -6.28 2.85
N THR A 242 9.41 -6.39 3.04
CA THR A 242 10.36 -5.28 3.18
C THR A 242 11.76 -5.84 2.98
N SER A 243 12.79 -5.00 2.98
CA SER A 243 14.18 -5.45 2.79
C SER A 243 15.13 -4.56 3.60
N ASP A 244 16.44 -4.77 3.49
CA ASP A 244 17.46 -4.15 4.37
C ASP A 244 17.40 -2.62 4.48
N HIS A 245 16.89 -1.92 3.46
CA HIS A 245 16.65 -0.47 3.49
C HIS A 245 15.85 -0.01 4.71
N ALA A 246 14.88 -0.80 5.14
CA ALA A 246 13.97 -0.42 6.19
C ALA A 246 14.64 -0.40 7.58
N SER A 247 15.73 -1.14 7.78
CA SER A 247 16.55 -1.06 8.99
C SER A 247 17.17 0.33 9.19
N PHE A 248 17.36 1.10 8.12
CA PHE A 248 17.91 2.45 8.16
C PHE A 248 16.85 3.52 8.47
N HIS A 249 15.58 3.19 8.24
CA HIS A 249 14.46 4.13 8.36
C HIS A 249 14.30 4.70 9.78
N PRO A 250 14.38 3.91 10.87
CA PRO A 250 14.28 4.45 12.22
C PRO A 250 15.34 5.51 12.57
N LYS A 251 16.51 5.48 11.92
CA LYS A 251 17.56 6.49 12.10
C LYS A 251 17.34 7.76 11.26
N ALA A 252 16.18 7.89 10.60
CA ALA A 252 15.86 8.94 9.63
C ALA A 252 16.91 9.05 8.52
N ILE A 253 17.47 7.91 8.09
CA ILE A 253 18.41 7.83 6.98
C ILE A 253 17.62 7.58 5.69
N PRO A 254 17.72 8.47 4.68
CA PRO A 254 17.04 8.32 3.40
C PRO A 254 17.45 7.03 2.73
N ASN A 255 16.47 6.34 2.15
CA ASN A 255 16.70 5.05 1.56
C ASN A 255 15.92 4.92 0.26
N LEU A 256 16.52 4.22 -0.70
CA LEU A 256 15.84 3.77 -1.92
C LEU A 256 16.04 2.27 -2.03
N PHE A 257 14.94 1.56 -2.26
CA PHE A 257 14.88 0.14 -2.50
C PHE A 257 14.51 -0.12 -3.95
N PHE A 258 15.43 -0.74 -4.69
CA PHE A 258 15.24 -1.14 -6.08
C PHE A 258 14.77 -2.59 -6.11
N SER A 259 13.59 -2.84 -6.69
CA SER A 259 12.98 -4.18 -6.74
C SER A 259 11.88 -4.28 -7.79
N HIS A 260 11.24 -5.44 -7.91
CA HIS A 260 9.97 -5.62 -8.62
C HIS A 260 8.97 -6.36 -7.73
N PRO A 261 7.65 -6.33 -8.03
CA PRO A 261 6.66 -7.07 -7.25
C PRO A 261 6.97 -8.57 -7.23
N ALA A 262 6.60 -9.23 -6.13
CA ALA A 262 6.75 -10.67 -6.03
C ALA A 262 6.01 -11.40 -7.16
N VAL A 263 6.73 -12.27 -7.86
CA VAL A 263 6.18 -13.06 -8.97
C VAL A 263 5.68 -14.39 -8.43
N HIS A 264 4.37 -14.63 -8.52
CA HIS A 264 3.76 -15.87 -8.05
C HIS A 264 4.43 -17.09 -8.69
N GLY A 265 4.90 -18.02 -7.86
CA GLY A 265 5.50 -19.28 -8.27
C GLY A 265 6.99 -19.18 -8.61
N GLU A 266 7.60 -18.00 -8.45
CA GLU A 266 9.06 -17.78 -8.53
C GLU A 266 9.61 -17.27 -7.20
N TYR A 267 8.95 -16.28 -6.58
CA TYR A 267 9.36 -15.75 -5.26
C TYR A 267 9.24 -16.81 -4.15
N HIS A 268 10.26 -16.90 -3.30
CA HIS A 268 10.36 -17.90 -2.21
C HIS A 268 10.06 -19.33 -2.69
N ASN A 269 10.46 -19.66 -3.91
CA ASN A 269 10.15 -20.93 -4.55
C ASN A 269 11.38 -21.57 -5.19
N GLU A 270 11.38 -22.90 -5.34
CA GLU A 270 12.43 -23.65 -6.04
C GLU A 270 12.67 -23.18 -7.49
N ASN A 271 11.70 -22.49 -8.08
CA ASN A 271 11.80 -21.86 -9.40
C ASN A 271 12.54 -20.52 -9.40
N ASP A 272 13.05 -20.02 -8.26
CA ASP A 272 13.94 -18.85 -8.26
C ASP A 272 15.33 -19.22 -8.80
N THR A 273 15.40 -19.40 -10.12
CA THR A 273 16.59 -19.88 -10.83
C THR A 273 17.04 -18.90 -11.90
N ILE A 274 18.28 -19.07 -12.36
CA ILE A 274 18.90 -18.17 -13.35
C ILE A 274 18.13 -18.09 -14.67
N GLU A 275 17.36 -19.12 -15.03
CA GLU A 275 16.53 -19.15 -16.24
C GLU A 275 15.46 -18.05 -16.25
N HIS A 276 15.07 -17.52 -15.08
CA HIS A 276 14.06 -16.47 -14.93
C HIS A 276 14.65 -15.06 -14.80
N ILE A 277 15.96 -14.90 -14.93
CA ILE A 277 16.65 -13.62 -14.75
C ILE A 277 16.75 -12.80 -16.05
N SER A 278 16.37 -11.53 -15.98
CA SER A 278 16.39 -10.51 -17.02
C SER A 278 17.67 -9.67 -16.93
N PRO A 279 18.62 -9.81 -17.87
CA PRO A 279 19.85 -9.01 -17.86
C PRO A 279 19.61 -7.50 -18.02
N ASP A 280 18.54 -7.11 -18.72
CA ASP A 280 18.23 -5.70 -18.99
C ASP A 280 17.75 -4.99 -17.71
N MET A 281 17.02 -5.69 -16.84
CA MET A 281 16.60 -5.14 -15.54
C MET A 281 17.78 -4.98 -14.58
N LEU A 282 18.71 -5.94 -14.55
CA LEU A 282 19.98 -5.78 -13.83
C LEU A 282 20.75 -4.55 -14.34
N ALA A 283 20.77 -4.36 -15.66
CA ALA A 283 21.44 -3.23 -16.29
C ALA A 283 20.84 -1.90 -15.85
N TYR A 284 19.50 -1.82 -15.83
CA TYR A 284 18.75 -0.66 -15.37
C TYR A 284 19.05 -0.32 -13.91
N ALA A 285 18.98 -1.32 -13.01
CA ALA A 285 19.24 -1.11 -11.59
C ALA A 285 20.69 -0.63 -11.33
N ALA A 286 21.67 -1.26 -11.98
CA ALA A 286 23.07 -0.84 -11.90
C ALA A 286 23.29 0.57 -12.47
N ASP A 287 22.62 0.94 -13.57
CA ASP A 287 22.70 2.28 -14.13
C ASP A 287 22.11 3.34 -13.18
N ALA A 288 20.92 3.08 -12.63
CA ALA A 288 20.28 3.96 -11.66
C ALA A 288 21.15 4.18 -10.41
N GLY A 289 21.71 3.10 -9.85
CA GLY A 289 22.62 3.15 -8.71
C GLY A 289 23.88 3.98 -8.98
N GLN A 290 24.52 3.81 -10.14
CA GLN A 290 25.71 4.61 -10.46
C GLN A 290 25.38 6.09 -10.73
N VAL A 291 24.19 6.42 -11.25
CA VAL A 291 23.78 7.81 -11.48
C VAL A 291 23.69 8.58 -10.17
N ILE A 292 23.11 7.97 -9.13
CA ILE A 292 23.06 8.56 -7.79
C ILE A 292 24.47 8.62 -7.20
N ALA A 293 25.18 7.50 -7.16
CA ALA A 293 26.49 7.41 -6.50
C ALA A 293 27.52 8.38 -7.11
N ARG A 294 27.59 8.50 -8.44
CA ARG A 294 28.55 9.40 -9.11
C ARG A 294 28.29 10.88 -8.83
N GLN A 295 27.03 11.29 -8.62
CA GLN A 295 26.71 12.66 -8.22
C GLN A 295 27.17 12.93 -6.78
N ILE A 296 26.94 11.96 -5.88
CA ILE A 296 27.35 12.03 -4.48
C ILE A 296 28.88 12.04 -4.32
N MET A 297 29.61 11.28 -5.14
CA MET A 297 31.08 11.19 -5.08
C MET A 297 31.82 12.44 -5.62
N SER A 298 31.11 13.39 -6.23
CA SER A 298 31.74 14.48 -6.98
C SER A 298 32.23 15.62 -6.06
N GLU A 299 33.49 16.03 -6.18
CA GLU A 299 34.01 17.25 -5.48
C GLU A 299 33.27 18.55 -5.86
N GLN A 300 32.39 18.51 -6.87
CA GLN A 300 31.61 19.67 -7.32
C GLN A 300 30.26 19.79 -6.62
N THR A 301 29.83 18.77 -5.87
CA THR A 301 28.59 18.80 -5.09
C THR A 301 28.89 19.15 -3.63
N PRO A 302 28.00 19.88 -2.94
CA PRO A 302 28.14 20.10 -1.51
C PRO A 302 27.87 18.79 -0.74
N THR A 303 28.27 18.76 0.54
CA THR A 303 27.78 17.72 1.47
C THR A 303 26.25 17.66 1.46
N TYR A 304 25.72 16.45 1.50
CA TYR A 304 24.29 16.19 1.53
C TYR A 304 23.74 16.09 2.96
N GLN A 305 24.57 16.15 4.00
CA GLN A 305 24.15 15.99 5.41
C GLN A 305 22.97 16.89 5.81
N ALA A 306 22.92 18.12 5.29
CA ALA A 306 21.87 19.08 5.62
C ALA A 306 20.49 18.73 5.02
N ILE A 307 20.46 17.94 3.94
CA ILE A 307 19.22 17.52 3.25
C ILE A 307 18.97 16.01 3.34
N ALA A 308 19.94 15.28 3.90
CA ALA A 308 19.83 13.86 4.16
C ALA A 308 18.92 13.55 5.35
N ARG A 309 18.42 14.53 6.07
CA ARG A 309 17.45 14.29 7.15
C ARG A 309 16.28 15.25 6.99
N PRO A 310 15.05 14.81 7.30
CA PRO A 310 13.89 15.67 7.21
C PRO A 310 14.08 16.94 8.05
N ILE A 311 13.69 18.07 7.46
CA ILE A 311 13.67 19.34 8.17
C ILE A 311 12.49 19.29 9.13
N ILE A 312 12.77 19.46 10.43
CA ILE A 312 11.71 19.52 11.44
C ILE A 312 10.86 20.76 11.18
N ASP A 313 9.58 20.52 10.85
CA ASP A 313 8.60 21.58 10.71
C ASP A 313 8.28 22.17 12.10
N ASN A 314 8.48 23.48 12.23
CA ASN A 314 8.18 24.24 13.44
C ASN A 314 6.77 24.84 13.40
N THR A 315 5.96 24.50 12.41
CA THR A 315 4.56 24.88 12.31
C THR A 315 3.77 24.30 13.49
N VAL A 316 2.97 25.14 14.13
CA VAL A 316 2.06 24.71 15.19
C VAL A 316 0.69 24.44 14.59
N TYR A 317 0.32 23.17 14.47
CA TYR A 317 -0.97 22.77 13.90
C TYR A 317 -2.08 22.77 14.95
N PRO A 318 -3.26 23.35 14.66
CA PRO A 318 -4.39 23.24 15.58
C PRO A 318 -4.93 21.81 15.58
N LEU A 319 -4.88 21.11 16.73
CA LEU A 319 -5.60 19.86 16.94
C LEU A 319 -6.88 20.16 17.70
N THR A 320 -7.96 20.45 16.97
CA THR A 320 -9.26 20.75 17.58
C THR A 320 -9.96 19.46 18.00
N HIS A 321 -10.95 19.58 18.89
CA HIS A 321 -11.77 18.44 19.35
C HIS A 321 -12.62 17.79 18.23
N THR A 322 -12.59 18.37 17.02
CA THR A 322 -13.34 17.91 15.85
C THR A 322 -12.46 17.25 14.78
N VAL A 323 -11.13 17.33 14.89
CA VAL A 323 -10.22 16.66 13.95
C VAL A 323 -10.21 15.18 14.27
N ARG A 324 -10.47 14.32 13.27
CA ARG A 324 -10.30 12.87 13.37
C ARG A 324 -8.88 12.52 12.96
N ILE A 325 -8.25 11.59 13.67
CA ILE A 325 -6.94 11.06 13.28
C ILE A 325 -7.13 9.60 12.82
N PRO A 326 -6.98 9.30 11.52
CA PRO A 326 -7.11 7.93 11.04
C PRO A 326 -5.98 7.02 11.54
N PHE A 327 -6.24 5.72 11.47
CA PHE A 327 -5.19 4.71 11.37
C PHE A 327 -4.80 4.55 9.89
N GLY A 328 -3.51 4.50 9.60
CA GLY A 328 -3.04 4.52 8.22
C GLY A 328 -1.56 4.81 8.08
N SER A 329 -1.10 4.97 6.83
CA SER A 329 0.25 5.44 6.53
C SER A 329 0.41 6.92 6.88
N LYS A 330 1.66 7.41 6.96
CA LYS A 330 1.96 8.82 7.24
C LYS A 330 1.15 9.76 6.35
N LYS A 331 1.20 9.54 5.04
CA LYS A 331 0.54 10.36 4.03
C LYS A 331 -0.97 10.46 4.32
N GLU A 332 -1.56 9.35 4.75
CA GLU A 332 -2.99 9.26 5.03
C GLU A 332 -3.40 10.12 6.21
N VAL A 333 -2.59 10.05 7.27
CA VAL A 333 -2.79 10.86 8.47
C VAL A 333 -2.59 12.35 8.15
N GLU A 334 -1.57 12.70 7.37
CA GLU A 334 -1.28 14.09 6.98
C GLU A 334 -2.38 14.68 6.10
N GLU A 335 -2.87 13.93 5.10
CA GLU A 335 -3.95 14.37 4.20
C GLU A 335 -5.28 14.53 4.95
N ALA A 336 -5.60 13.63 5.90
CA ALA A 336 -6.84 13.69 6.66
C ALA A 336 -6.86 14.81 7.72
N THR A 337 -5.72 15.07 8.36
CA THR A 337 -5.64 16.00 9.50
C THR A 337 -5.12 17.38 9.13
N GLY A 338 -4.38 17.51 8.02
CA GLY A 338 -3.58 18.69 7.69
C GLY A 338 -2.40 18.93 8.64
N ILE A 339 -2.09 17.96 9.51
CA ILE A 339 -0.94 17.99 10.43
C ILE A 339 0.20 17.25 9.74
N TYR A 340 1.26 17.96 9.39
CA TYR A 340 2.44 17.33 8.79
C TYR A 340 3.45 16.93 9.85
N PHE A 341 3.93 15.70 9.74
CA PHE A 341 4.88 15.10 10.66
C PHE A 341 6.29 15.11 10.07
N SER A 342 7.24 15.50 10.91
CA SER A 342 8.66 15.37 10.62
C SER A 342 9.20 14.09 11.24
N GLN A 343 9.87 13.26 10.45
CA GLN A 343 10.59 12.13 11.00
C GLN A 343 11.76 12.62 11.86
N VAL A 344 12.01 11.96 12.98
CA VAL A 344 13.15 12.21 13.85
C VAL A 344 13.91 10.90 14.09
N PRO A 345 15.24 10.93 14.26
CA PRO A 345 16.00 9.72 14.59
C PRO A 345 15.46 9.04 15.85
N SER A 346 15.32 7.73 15.78
CA SER A 346 14.83 6.85 16.84
C SER A 346 15.90 5.84 17.23
N ASP A 347 15.99 5.53 18.52
CA ASP A 347 16.82 4.43 19.02
C ASP A 347 16.07 3.08 19.06
N ASP A 348 14.77 3.12 18.82
CA ASP A 348 13.93 1.94 18.70
C ASP A 348 13.95 1.38 17.27
N ASN A 349 13.44 0.16 17.11
CA ASN A 349 13.25 -0.47 15.80
C ASN A 349 12.08 0.14 14.98
N MET A 350 11.45 1.19 15.49
CA MET A 350 10.34 1.89 14.85
C MET A 350 10.74 3.31 14.48
N ALA A 351 10.32 3.75 13.30
CA ALA A 351 10.51 5.13 12.88
C ALA A 351 9.65 6.06 13.75
N LYS A 352 10.19 7.22 14.10
CA LYS A 352 9.52 8.18 14.98
C LYS A 352 9.21 9.44 14.19
N TYR A 353 7.98 9.92 14.33
CA TYR A 353 7.43 11.07 13.61
C TYR A 353 6.84 12.04 14.62
N GLN A 354 7.11 13.34 14.44
CA GLN A 354 6.69 14.38 15.36
C GLN A 354 6.08 15.57 14.64
N ALA A 355 5.01 16.10 15.21
CA ALA A 355 4.43 17.38 14.82
C ALA A 355 4.25 18.26 16.05
N THR A 356 4.39 19.57 15.88
CA THR A 356 4.05 20.52 16.95
C THR A 356 2.57 20.88 16.81
N ILE A 357 1.79 20.63 17.86
CA ILE A 357 0.34 20.87 17.84
C ILE A 357 -0.08 21.86 18.92
N GLN A 358 -1.16 22.58 18.68
CA GLN A 358 -1.94 23.24 19.72
C GLN A 358 -3.12 22.32 20.08
N LEU A 359 -3.00 21.59 21.19
CA LEU A 359 -4.07 20.70 21.65
C LEU A 359 -5.23 21.53 22.20
N PHE A 360 -6.33 21.56 21.46
CA PHE A 360 -7.55 22.31 21.79
C PHE A 360 -7.26 23.78 22.14
N ASP A 361 -7.69 24.21 23.34
CA ASP A 361 -7.55 25.57 23.83
C ASP A 361 -6.43 25.70 24.87
N LEU A 362 -5.53 24.70 24.97
CA LEU A 362 -4.37 24.84 25.83
C LEU A 362 -3.52 26.03 25.36
N PRO A 363 -2.86 26.76 26.26
CA PRO A 363 -2.14 27.98 25.89
C PRO A 363 -0.75 27.72 25.29
N GLN A 364 -0.25 26.50 25.41
CA GLN A 364 1.10 26.11 24.99
C GLN A 364 1.06 25.01 23.93
N PRO A 365 1.95 25.05 22.92
CA PRO A 365 2.13 23.96 21.99
C PRO A 365 2.65 22.70 22.68
N LEU A 366 2.30 21.54 22.14
CA LEU A 366 2.69 20.21 22.59
C LEU A 366 3.25 19.42 21.41
N THR A 367 3.99 18.35 21.69
CA THR A 367 4.50 17.43 20.66
C THR A 367 3.53 16.27 20.51
N LEU A 368 2.96 16.14 19.31
CA LEU A 368 2.27 14.94 18.87
C LEU A 368 3.30 13.98 18.28
N THR A 369 3.43 12.79 18.83
CA THR A 369 4.36 11.77 18.38
C THR A 369 3.59 10.58 17.81
N ALA A 370 3.93 10.15 16.61
CA ALA A 370 3.52 8.87 16.07
C ALA A 370 4.77 8.01 15.85
N THR A 371 4.67 6.71 16.08
CA THR A 371 5.70 5.76 15.65
C THR A 371 5.19 5.02 14.43
N SER A 372 6.09 4.55 13.57
CA SER A 372 5.73 3.79 12.39
C SER A 372 6.46 2.47 12.34
N HIS A 373 5.71 1.44 11.96
CA HIS A 373 6.24 0.15 11.57
C HIS A 373 5.89 -0.08 10.11
N TRP A 374 6.90 -0.12 9.24
CA TRP A 374 6.72 -0.31 7.79
C TRP A 374 5.77 0.71 7.13
N GLY A 375 5.90 2.00 7.44
CA GLY A 375 5.07 3.06 6.85
C GLY A 375 3.76 3.33 7.58
N TRP A 376 3.25 2.35 8.36
CA TRP A 376 1.98 2.47 9.10
C TRP A 376 2.16 3.12 10.47
N PHE A 377 1.37 4.15 10.76
CA PHE A 377 1.41 4.87 12.03
C PHE A 377 0.71 4.10 13.15
N SER A 378 1.38 4.01 14.29
CA SER A 378 0.76 3.68 15.57
C SER A 378 -0.19 4.79 16.00
N PRO A 379 -1.13 4.54 16.93
CA PRO A 379 -1.90 5.58 17.58
C PRO A 379 -0.99 6.73 18.06
N PRO A 380 -1.24 7.98 17.66
CA PRO A 380 -0.43 9.10 18.09
C PRO A 380 -0.56 9.33 19.59
N MET A 381 0.53 9.80 20.19
CA MET A 381 0.61 10.09 21.61
C MET A 381 1.10 11.51 21.85
N ILE A 382 0.64 12.11 22.94
CA ILE A 382 1.08 13.40 23.45
C ILE A 382 1.70 13.16 24.80
N ASP A 383 2.99 13.48 24.90
CA ASP A 383 3.72 13.45 26.17
C ASP A 383 3.52 14.78 26.90
N PHE A 384 3.05 14.71 28.15
CA PHE A 384 2.86 15.85 29.02
C PHE A 384 4.01 16.05 30.02
N HIS A 385 5.06 15.23 29.94
CA HIS A 385 6.27 15.42 30.71
C HIS A 385 6.84 16.83 30.50
N ASP A 386 7.29 17.47 31.59
CA ASP A 386 7.83 18.83 31.61
C ASP A 386 6.89 19.95 31.10
N THR A 387 5.62 19.68 30.81
CA THR A 387 4.67 20.71 30.35
C THR A 387 4.17 21.62 31.47
N GLY A 388 4.23 21.16 32.71
CA GLY A 388 3.62 21.83 33.87
C GLY A 388 2.09 21.69 33.97
N ILE A 389 1.46 20.99 33.02
CA ILE A 389 0.03 20.64 33.06
C ILE A 389 -0.14 19.42 33.96
N SER A 390 -1.00 19.50 34.96
CA SER A 390 -1.32 18.37 35.83
C SER A 390 -2.39 17.46 35.22
N LEU A 391 -2.40 16.19 35.64
CA LEU A 391 -3.44 15.24 35.26
C LEU A 391 -4.85 15.76 35.61
N GLU A 392 -5.02 16.39 36.78
CA GLU A 392 -6.30 16.97 37.21
C GLU A 392 -6.79 18.10 36.28
N GLU A 393 -5.89 18.98 35.86
CA GLU A 393 -6.20 20.05 34.90
C GLU A 393 -6.62 19.47 33.54
N LEU A 394 -5.91 18.45 33.06
CA LEU A 394 -6.22 17.79 31.80
C LEU A 394 -7.57 17.06 31.86
N THR A 395 -7.78 16.21 32.88
CA THR A 395 -9.05 15.49 33.11
C THR A 395 -10.24 16.45 33.21
N THR A 396 -10.07 17.59 33.90
CA THR A 396 -11.12 18.62 34.00
C THR A 396 -11.48 19.20 32.64
N MET A 397 -10.48 19.53 31.83
CA MET A 397 -10.68 20.03 30.47
C MET A 397 -11.36 18.98 29.57
N MET A 398 -10.92 17.73 29.61
CA MET A 398 -11.50 16.64 28.81
C MET A 398 -12.97 16.42 29.18
N ASN A 399 -13.30 16.37 30.47
CA ASN A 399 -14.68 16.27 30.95
C ASN A 399 -15.55 17.45 30.52
N GLN A 400 -15.00 18.67 30.46
CA GLN A 400 -15.74 19.84 29.97
C GLN A 400 -16.02 19.77 28.46
N LYS A 401 -15.11 19.18 27.68
CA LYS A 401 -15.22 19.09 26.22
C LYS A 401 -16.09 17.94 25.76
N PHE A 402 -15.91 16.76 26.35
CA PHE A 402 -16.51 15.51 25.88
C PHE A 402 -17.56 14.94 26.82
N GLY A 403 -17.71 15.52 28.02
CA GLY A 403 -18.53 14.94 29.09
C GLY A 403 -17.75 13.87 29.87
N LYS A 404 -18.34 13.44 30.98
CA LYS A 404 -17.78 12.38 31.81
C LYS A 404 -18.27 11.02 31.30
N THR A 405 -17.36 10.09 31.06
CA THR A 405 -17.66 8.71 30.69
C THR A 405 -17.69 7.80 31.93
N GLU A 406 -18.07 6.54 31.77
CA GLU A 406 -17.98 5.53 32.84
C GLU A 406 -16.52 5.18 33.19
N HIS A 407 -15.58 5.46 32.29
CA HIS A 407 -14.15 5.21 32.44
C HIS A 407 -13.41 6.50 32.84
N GLU A 408 -12.78 6.52 34.02
CA GLU A 408 -12.22 7.76 34.59
C GLU A 408 -11.06 8.39 33.78
N ASN A 409 -10.45 7.64 32.85
CA ASN A 409 -9.30 8.06 32.05
C ASN A 409 -9.50 7.94 30.52
N ARG A 410 -10.74 7.78 30.03
CA ARG A 410 -11.05 7.66 28.60
C ARG A 410 -12.18 8.63 28.20
N TRP A 411 -12.02 9.31 27.07
CA TRP A 411 -13.00 10.21 26.48
C TRP A 411 -13.14 9.93 25.00
N GLU A 412 -14.32 10.17 24.45
CA GLU A 412 -14.61 9.90 23.05
C GLU A 412 -15.23 11.15 22.42
N ASN A 413 -14.89 11.44 21.17
CA ASN A 413 -15.56 12.47 20.39
C ASN A 413 -16.48 11.83 19.32
N ILE A 414 -17.44 12.61 18.84
CA ILE A 414 -18.39 12.19 17.78
C ILE A 414 -17.73 12.00 16.40
N TYR A 415 -16.42 12.21 16.32
CA TYR A 415 -15.60 12.08 15.13
C TYR A 415 -14.68 10.86 15.23
N GLY A 416 -14.98 9.90 16.11
CA GLY A 416 -14.34 8.59 16.12
C GLY A 416 -12.97 8.51 16.79
N ASN A 417 -12.52 9.57 17.47
CA ASN A 417 -11.32 9.48 18.31
C ASN A 417 -11.71 9.04 19.72
N SER A 418 -10.96 8.08 20.25
CA SER A 418 -10.85 7.79 21.68
C SER A 418 -9.57 8.39 22.21
N TYR A 419 -9.68 9.22 23.25
CA TYR A 419 -8.57 9.80 23.99
C TYR A 419 -8.46 9.04 25.30
N TYR A 420 -7.33 8.39 25.55
CA TYR A 420 -7.09 7.74 26.84
C TYR A 420 -5.78 8.19 27.44
N ILE A 421 -5.76 8.27 28.78
CA ILE A 421 -4.57 8.64 29.52
C ILE A 421 -4.00 7.40 30.20
N GLU A 422 -2.73 7.13 29.93
CA GLU A 422 -1.91 6.22 30.75
C GLU A 422 -1.05 7.03 31.68
N TYR A 423 -0.97 6.57 32.93
CA TYR A 423 -0.16 7.18 33.97
C TYR A 423 0.84 6.15 34.49
N ASP A 424 2.12 6.51 34.42
CA ASP A 424 3.18 5.77 35.08
C ASP A 424 3.41 6.37 36.48
N GLU A 425 2.97 5.63 37.50
CA GLU A 425 3.13 6.03 38.91
C GLU A 425 4.61 6.09 39.36
N GLN A 426 5.51 5.31 38.74
CA GLN A 426 6.91 5.22 39.14
C GLN A 426 7.70 6.43 38.66
N GLU A 427 7.48 6.83 37.41
CA GLU A 427 8.15 7.97 36.78
C GLU A 427 7.37 9.28 36.96
N ASN A 428 6.12 9.20 37.45
CA ASN A 428 5.19 10.33 37.60
C ASN A 428 4.96 11.06 36.26
N ILE A 429 4.75 10.29 35.19
CA ILE A 429 4.53 10.75 33.82
C ILE A 429 3.15 10.28 33.37
N PHE A 430 2.40 11.12 32.64
CA PHE A 430 1.22 10.67 31.92
C PHE A 430 1.30 11.03 30.45
N MET A 431 0.80 10.12 29.62
CA MET A 431 0.70 10.27 28.17
C MET A 431 -0.77 10.22 27.79
N MET A 432 -1.17 11.07 26.85
CA MET A 432 -2.47 10.95 26.19
C MET A 432 -2.27 10.25 24.86
N TYR A 433 -2.96 9.14 24.67
CA TYR A 433 -3.05 8.46 23.39
C TYR A 433 -4.33 8.86 22.69
N ILE A 434 -4.24 9.04 21.38
CA ILE A 434 -5.36 9.29 20.49
C ILE A 434 -5.49 8.06 19.61
N ASN A 435 -6.54 7.29 19.83
CA ASN A 435 -6.82 6.07 19.09
C ASN A 435 -8.15 6.21 18.32
N LEU A 436 -8.40 5.29 17.41
CA LEU A 436 -9.74 5.06 16.93
C LEU A 436 -10.60 4.47 18.06
N TYR A 437 -11.88 4.82 18.05
CA TYR A 437 -12.88 4.21 18.91
C TYR A 437 -12.89 2.68 18.72
N GLU A 438 -12.79 1.88 19.80
CA GLU A 438 -12.95 0.42 19.72
C GLU A 438 -14.40 0.10 19.35
N ALA A 439 -14.61 -0.41 18.13
CA ALA A 439 -15.90 -0.59 17.51
C ALA A 439 -16.87 -1.49 18.32
N GLU A 440 -17.71 -0.87 19.14
CA GLU A 440 -19.04 -1.44 19.41
C GLU A 440 -19.96 -0.99 18.26
N MET A 441 -20.37 -1.91 17.39
CA MET A 441 -21.38 -1.58 16.38
C MET A 441 -22.74 -1.39 17.06
N GLU A 442 -23.55 -0.46 16.54
CA GLU A 442 -24.94 -0.30 16.93
C GLU A 442 -25.87 -0.65 15.76
N GLY A 443 -26.82 -1.54 16.01
CA GLY A 443 -27.84 -1.91 15.02
C GLY A 443 -29.04 -0.99 15.07
N TYR A 444 -29.55 -0.62 13.91
CA TYR A 444 -30.70 0.24 13.73
C TYR A 444 -31.60 -0.29 12.62
N THR A 445 -32.85 0.18 12.62
CA THR A 445 -33.82 -0.04 11.55
C THR A 445 -34.72 1.19 11.44
N LEU A 446 -35.63 1.20 10.47
CA LEU A 446 -36.58 2.28 10.28
C LEU A 446 -38.00 1.83 10.62
N VAL A 447 -38.66 2.57 11.50
CA VAL A 447 -40.09 2.40 11.81
C VAL A 447 -40.80 3.69 11.43
N ASN A 448 -41.70 3.64 10.44
CA ASN A 448 -42.34 4.82 9.85
C ASN A 448 -41.32 5.88 9.35
N SER A 449 -40.21 5.43 8.75
CA SER A 449 -39.12 6.28 8.26
C SER A 449 -38.34 7.02 9.36
N GLU A 450 -38.52 6.65 10.62
CA GLU A 450 -37.76 7.15 11.77
C GLU A 450 -36.80 6.07 12.28
N LEU A 451 -35.60 6.49 12.64
CA LEU A 451 -34.54 5.60 13.12
C LEU A 451 -34.91 5.00 14.48
N VAL A 452 -34.80 3.68 14.62
CA VAL A 452 -35.04 2.94 15.86
C VAL A 452 -33.89 1.98 16.10
N ARG A 453 -33.39 1.92 17.34
CA ARG A 453 -32.27 1.04 17.71
C ARG A 453 -32.75 -0.41 17.83
N MET A 454 -31.92 -1.36 17.43
CA MET A 454 -32.16 -2.80 17.55
C MET A 454 -31.53 -3.37 18.81
N GLU A 455 -31.98 -4.55 19.24
CA GLU A 455 -31.41 -5.26 20.39
C GLU A 455 -30.00 -5.80 20.11
N SER A 456 -29.68 -6.08 18.85
CA SER A 456 -28.36 -6.50 18.40
C SER A 456 -27.90 -5.67 17.20
N ALA A 457 -26.58 -5.49 17.08
CA ALA A 457 -25.91 -4.88 15.93
C ALA A 457 -25.73 -5.81 14.73
N SER A 458 -26.28 -7.01 14.80
CA SER A 458 -26.27 -7.98 13.72
C SER A 458 -27.46 -7.76 12.78
N ALA A 459 -27.22 -7.74 11.48
CA ALA A 459 -28.27 -7.79 10.46
C ALA A 459 -28.88 -9.20 10.27
N ALA A 460 -28.69 -10.08 11.25
CA ALA A 460 -29.16 -11.46 11.23
C ALA A 460 -29.94 -11.81 12.50
N ASN A 461 -30.95 -12.64 12.32
CA ASN A 461 -31.55 -13.45 13.37
C ASN A 461 -30.63 -14.63 13.67
N GLU A 462 -30.59 -15.05 14.93
CA GLU A 462 -29.76 -16.18 15.36
C GLU A 462 -30.63 -17.40 15.59
N ILE A 463 -30.22 -18.55 15.08
CA ILE A 463 -30.79 -19.86 15.42
C ILE A 463 -29.76 -20.58 16.26
N HIS A 464 -30.06 -20.75 17.54
CA HIS A 464 -29.23 -21.50 18.47
C HIS A 464 -29.67 -22.95 18.45
N ILE A 465 -28.75 -23.84 18.11
CA ILE A 465 -28.93 -25.29 18.17
C ILE A 465 -28.04 -25.83 19.28
N TYR A 466 -28.65 -26.32 20.35
CA TYR A 466 -27.94 -26.91 21.49
C TYR A 466 -28.60 -28.20 21.93
N LYS A 467 -27.94 -28.95 22.82
CA LYS A 467 -28.46 -30.22 23.34
C LYS A 467 -28.98 -30.04 24.75
N GLU A 468 -30.24 -30.33 24.96
CA GLU A 468 -30.89 -30.32 26.28
C GLU A 468 -31.53 -31.70 26.52
N ASP A 469 -31.19 -32.34 27.63
CA ASP A 469 -31.64 -33.70 27.98
C ASP A 469 -31.44 -34.74 26.86
N GLY A 470 -30.28 -34.70 26.19
CA GLY A 470 -29.94 -35.61 25.10
C GLY A 470 -30.71 -35.37 23.78
N LYS A 471 -31.48 -34.28 23.66
CA LYS A 471 -32.20 -33.90 22.43
C LYS A 471 -31.67 -32.59 21.89
N LEU A 472 -31.61 -32.47 20.56
CA LEU A 472 -31.36 -31.20 19.91
C LEU A 472 -32.57 -30.27 20.12
N VAL A 473 -32.31 -29.08 20.65
CA VAL A 473 -33.24 -27.97 20.79
C VAL A 473 -32.83 -26.89 19.79
N ARG A 474 -33.82 -26.38 19.06
CA ARG A 474 -33.68 -25.24 18.15
C ARG A 474 -34.39 -24.06 18.77
N GLU A 475 -33.64 -23.02 19.11
CA GLU A 475 -34.14 -21.75 19.60
C GLU A 475 -33.88 -20.67 18.54
N GLU A 476 -34.91 -19.89 18.22
CA GLU A 476 -34.82 -18.82 17.24
C GLU A 476 -34.90 -17.48 17.94
N VAL A 477 -33.81 -16.73 17.87
CA VAL A 477 -33.64 -15.39 18.41
C VAL A 477 -33.80 -14.41 17.27
N ILE A 478 -34.99 -13.82 17.19
CA ILE A 478 -35.31 -12.81 16.18
C ILE A 478 -34.78 -11.46 16.67
N ASN A 479 -33.85 -10.86 15.92
CA ASN A 479 -33.40 -9.50 16.19
C ASN A 479 -34.54 -8.52 15.92
N LYS A 480 -34.83 -7.65 16.89
CA LYS A 480 -35.99 -6.76 16.86
C LYS A 480 -35.62 -5.35 17.33
N PRO A 481 -36.46 -4.34 17.01
CA PRO A 481 -36.34 -3.02 17.62
C PRO A 481 -36.34 -3.13 19.15
N SER A 482 -35.42 -2.42 19.79
CA SER A 482 -35.32 -2.37 21.23
C SER A 482 -36.38 -1.43 21.82
N ASP A 483 -37.07 -1.88 22.86
CA ASP A 483 -38.02 -1.05 23.61
C ASP A 483 -37.34 -0.16 24.67
N ILE A 484 -36.04 -0.38 24.93
CA ILE A 484 -35.31 0.25 26.05
C ILE A 484 -34.06 1.01 25.59
N LEU A 485 -33.45 0.64 24.47
CA LEU A 485 -32.27 1.32 23.97
C LEU A 485 -32.68 2.54 23.13
N PRO A 486 -32.34 3.77 23.55
CA PRO A 486 -32.63 4.94 22.75
C PRO A 486 -31.70 4.99 21.52
N VAL A 487 -32.18 5.65 20.47
CA VAL A 487 -31.32 6.05 19.35
C VAL A 487 -30.31 7.08 19.84
N THR A 488 -29.04 6.80 19.61
CA THR A 488 -27.94 7.67 20.03
C THR A 488 -27.93 8.98 19.24
N GLU A 489 -27.35 10.03 19.81
CA GLU A 489 -27.23 11.32 19.10
C GLU A 489 -26.33 11.22 17.86
N HIS A 490 -25.29 10.36 17.88
CA HIS A 490 -24.43 10.15 16.71
C HIS A 490 -25.20 9.45 15.57
N ALA A 491 -26.02 8.45 15.87
CA ALA A 491 -26.85 7.75 14.89
C ALA A 491 -27.87 8.67 14.23
N LYS A 492 -28.50 9.57 15.00
CA LYS A 492 -29.41 10.60 14.43
C LYS A 492 -28.69 11.52 13.45
N GLN A 493 -27.50 11.98 13.80
CA GLN A 493 -26.72 12.89 12.97
C GLN A 493 -26.22 12.21 11.69
N ALA A 494 -25.77 10.96 11.77
CA ALA A 494 -25.40 10.16 10.61
C ALA A 494 -26.61 9.97 9.68
N TRP A 495 -27.76 9.62 10.23
CA TRP A 495 -29.00 9.45 9.47
C TRP A 495 -29.47 10.74 8.80
N GLU A 496 -29.44 11.89 9.48
CA GLU A 496 -29.84 13.17 8.87
C GLU A 496 -28.92 13.61 7.71
N LYS A 497 -27.69 13.11 7.63
CA LYS A 497 -26.80 13.34 6.48
C LYS A 497 -27.08 12.40 5.31
N ILE A 498 -27.38 11.13 5.59
CA ILE A 498 -27.60 10.10 4.56
C ILE A 498 -29.02 10.18 3.98
N LYS A 499 -30.02 10.43 4.83
CA LYS A 499 -31.45 10.46 4.48
C LYS A 499 -31.76 11.35 3.25
N PRO A 500 -31.18 12.56 3.08
CA PRO A 500 -31.41 13.37 1.89
C PRO A 500 -30.82 12.82 0.59
N MET A 501 -29.86 11.90 0.66
CA MET A 501 -29.20 11.27 -0.49
C MET A 501 -29.96 10.05 -1.03
N LEU A 502 -30.92 9.54 -0.25
CA LEU A 502 -31.74 8.39 -0.58
C LEU A 502 -33.13 8.80 -1.10
N SER A 503 -33.64 8.06 -2.07
CA SER A 503 -35.00 8.17 -2.58
C SER A 503 -36.03 7.64 -1.56
N THR A 504 -37.30 7.96 -1.77
CA THR A 504 -38.38 7.47 -0.87
C THR A 504 -38.51 5.95 -0.96
N GLU A 505 -38.31 5.41 -2.16
CA GLU A 505 -38.31 3.98 -2.44
C GLU A 505 -37.14 3.27 -1.74
N GLU A 506 -35.92 3.81 -1.84
CA GLU A 506 -34.75 3.26 -1.13
C GLU A 506 -34.97 3.27 0.38
N ILE A 507 -35.48 4.37 0.95
CA ILE A 507 -35.77 4.45 2.40
C ILE A 507 -36.80 3.40 2.85
N ALA A 508 -37.79 3.10 2.00
CA ALA A 508 -38.84 2.14 2.32
C ALA A 508 -38.37 0.68 2.30
N GLU A 509 -37.25 0.39 1.62
CA GLU A 509 -36.69 -0.96 1.50
C GLU A 509 -35.65 -1.29 2.59
N ILE A 510 -35.21 -0.29 3.38
CA ILE A 510 -34.19 -0.49 4.43
C ILE A 510 -34.74 -1.35 5.56
N SER A 511 -34.16 -2.54 5.73
CA SER A 511 -34.48 -3.46 6.82
C SER A 511 -33.49 -3.33 7.99
N PHE A 512 -32.25 -2.92 7.72
CA PHE A 512 -31.18 -2.82 8.71
C PHE A 512 -30.21 -1.67 8.40
N ILE A 513 -29.73 -1.02 9.45
CA ILE A 513 -28.68 0.00 9.40
C ILE A 513 -27.67 -0.32 10.51
N ALA A 514 -26.44 -0.69 10.16
CA ALA A 514 -25.35 -0.77 11.14
C ALA A 514 -24.66 0.59 11.21
N ILE A 515 -24.52 1.15 12.41
CA ILE A 515 -23.79 2.40 12.65
C ILE A 515 -22.67 2.10 13.63
N GLY A 516 -21.43 2.30 13.21
CA GLY A 516 -20.28 2.24 14.09
C GLY A 516 -20.36 3.30 15.20
N SER A 517 -19.89 2.94 16.39
CA SER A 517 -19.79 3.84 17.54
C SER A 517 -18.77 4.98 17.35
N ASP A 518 -17.96 4.93 16.30
CA ASP A 518 -17.00 5.95 15.92
C ASP A 518 -17.63 7.16 15.18
N GLY A 519 -18.96 7.16 15.01
CA GLY A 519 -19.71 8.27 14.42
C GLY A 519 -19.54 8.35 12.90
N ILE A 520 -19.55 9.57 12.35
CA ILE A 520 -19.57 9.82 10.89
C ILE A 520 -18.24 9.41 10.22
N GLY A 521 -17.22 9.04 11.00
CA GLY A 521 -15.87 8.76 10.52
C GLY A 521 -15.63 7.30 10.10
N GLY A 522 -16.43 6.33 10.52
CA GLY A 522 -16.14 4.92 10.29
C GLY A 522 -16.08 4.49 8.83
N ARG A 523 -15.54 3.29 8.61
CA ARG A 523 -15.55 2.57 7.32
C ARG A 523 -16.98 2.45 6.80
N THR A 524 -17.48 3.50 6.17
CA THR A 524 -18.87 3.58 5.78
C THR A 524 -19.03 2.88 4.44
N SER A 525 -19.38 1.61 4.45
CA SER A 525 -19.95 1.00 3.26
C SER A 525 -21.41 1.39 3.12
N VAL A 526 -21.96 1.24 1.93
CA VAL A 526 -23.41 1.16 1.73
C VAL A 526 -23.59 -0.09 0.90
N ASN A 527 -24.17 -1.13 1.48
CA ASN A 527 -24.60 -2.28 0.70
C ASN A 527 -26.07 -2.07 0.33
N MET A 528 -26.44 -2.28 -0.93
CA MET A 528 -27.84 -2.29 -1.37
C MET A 528 -28.17 -3.62 -2.04
N GLU A 529 -27.78 -4.71 -1.40
CA GLU A 529 -28.14 -6.07 -1.77
C GLU A 529 -29.43 -6.51 -1.07
N ASN A 530 -30.26 -7.24 -1.80
CA ASN A 530 -31.21 -8.16 -1.19
C ASN A 530 -30.45 -9.46 -0.93
N TYR A 531 -30.03 -9.70 0.31
CA TYR A 531 -29.62 -11.06 0.69
C TYR A 531 -30.86 -11.94 0.56
N LEU A 532 -30.88 -12.81 -0.45
CA LEU A 532 -31.84 -13.91 -0.46
C LEU A 532 -31.53 -14.72 0.79
N SER A 533 -32.48 -14.78 1.73
CA SER A 533 -32.44 -15.76 2.81
C SER A 533 -32.17 -17.12 2.17
N LEU A 534 -31.08 -17.79 2.59
CA LEU A 534 -30.87 -19.19 2.25
C LEU A 534 -32.17 -19.90 2.62
N SER A 535 -32.79 -20.57 1.66
CA SER A 535 -34.02 -21.31 1.96
C SER A 535 -33.71 -22.32 3.07
N ASP A 536 -34.68 -22.59 3.96
CA ASP A 536 -34.53 -23.55 5.07
C ASP A 536 -33.96 -24.92 4.64
N GLU A 537 -34.02 -25.28 3.34
CA GLU A 537 -33.49 -26.51 2.76
C GLU A 537 -31.96 -26.54 2.57
N GLU A 538 -31.24 -25.41 2.62
CA GLU A 538 -29.78 -25.33 2.39
C GLU A 538 -28.93 -25.22 3.68
N LEU A 539 -29.57 -25.14 4.84
CA LEU A 539 -28.87 -25.06 6.13
C LEU A 539 -28.40 -26.46 6.57
N TYR A 540 -27.09 -26.65 6.70
CA TYR A 540 -26.50 -27.89 7.21
C TYR A 540 -26.85 -28.06 8.69
N GLU A 541 -27.74 -29.01 9.00
CA GLU A 541 -27.99 -29.42 10.38
C GLU A 541 -26.82 -30.27 10.91
N PRO A 542 -26.18 -29.88 12.02
CA PRO A 542 -25.15 -30.71 12.65
C PRO A 542 -25.73 -32.05 13.11
N ASN A 543 -24.99 -33.15 12.88
CA ASN A 543 -25.38 -34.51 13.29
C ASN A 543 -25.50 -34.66 14.82
N GLU A 544 -26.06 -35.78 15.30
CA GLU A 544 -26.33 -36.12 16.73
C GLU A 544 -25.12 -36.03 17.69
N ASP A 545 -23.90 -35.84 17.17
CA ASP A 545 -22.62 -35.80 17.89
C ASP A 545 -22.29 -34.44 18.56
N LEU A 546 -23.19 -33.45 18.53
CA LEU A 546 -23.03 -32.20 19.28
C LEU A 546 -22.87 -32.46 20.81
N PRO A 547 -21.82 -31.93 21.46
CA PRO A 547 -21.63 -32.02 22.91
C PRO A 547 -22.75 -31.32 23.70
N GLU A 548 -23.03 -31.80 24.93
CA GLU A 548 -24.12 -31.27 25.80
C GLU A 548 -23.96 -29.77 26.14
N ASP A 549 -22.72 -29.28 26.21
CA ASP A 549 -22.41 -27.89 26.59
C ASP A 549 -22.09 -26.97 25.38
N TYR A 550 -22.34 -27.44 24.15
CA TYR A 550 -22.02 -26.68 22.94
C TYR A 550 -23.27 -26.13 22.26
N THR A 551 -23.26 -24.84 21.95
CA THR A 551 -24.31 -24.18 21.13
C THR A 551 -23.75 -23.90 19.74
N TYR A 552 -24.44 -24.40 18.72
CA TYR A 552 -24.17 -24.10 17.32
C TYR A 552 -25.12 -22.99 16.86
N THR A 553 -24.57 -21.87 16.39
CA THR A 553 -25.36 -20.71 15.95
C THR A 553 -25.38 -20.62 14.43
N ILE A 554 -26.57 -20.55 13.87
CA ILE A 554 -26.81 -20.24 12.45
C ILE A 554 -27.35 -18.82 12.36
N PHE A 555 -26.89 -18.05 11.37
CA PHE A 555 -27.36 -16.69 11.14
C PHE A 555 -28.29 -16.64 9.93
N ASN A 556 -29.52 -16.18 10.14
CA ASN A 556 -30.48 -15.91 9.08
C ASN A 556 -30.59 -14.40 8.88
N HIS A 557 -30.17 -13.89 7.72
CA HIS A 557 -30.24 -12.47 7.43
C HIS A 557 -31.68 -11.96 7.39
N LEU A 558 -31.89 -10.71 7.80
CA LEU A 558 -33.17 -10.03 7.63
C LEU A 558 -33.47 -9.88 6.13
N ASP A 559 -34.74 -9.97 5.74
CA ASP A 559 -35.13 -9.71 4.35
C ASP A 559 -35.18 -8.19 4.12
N GLY A 560 -34.47 -7.68 3.10
CA GLY A 560 -34.53 -6.29 2.66
C GLY A 560 -33.16 -5.66 2.37
N VAL A 561 -33.13 -4.33 2.23
CA VAL A 561 -31.92 -3.56 1.95
C VAL A 561 -31.13 -3.31 3.24
N HIS A 562 -29.86 -3.69 3.26
CA HIS A 562 -29.00 -3.60 4.44
C HIS A 562 -27.96 -2.48 4.29
N LEU A 563 -28.16 -1.37 4.98
CA LEU A 563 -27.15 -0.32 5.06
C LEU A 563 -26.11 -0.68 6.13
N TYR A 564 -25.12 -1.49 5.77
CA TYR A 564 -23.94 -1.65 6.61
C TYR A 564 -23.08 -0.42 6.46
N LEU A 565 -23.01 0.46 7.45
CA LEU A 565 -21.97 1.50 7.48
C LEU A 565 -20.66 0.92 8.05
N ASP A 566 -20.37 -0.37 7.78
CA ASP A 566 -19.19 -1.06 8.34
C ASP A 566 -18.72 -2.36 7.63
N TYR A 567 -19.25 -2.74 6.46
CA TYR A 567 -18.94 -4.03 5.83
C TYR A 567 -18.93 -4.04 4.30
N ILE A 568 -18.13 -3.15 3.69
CA ILE A 568 -17.33 -3.37 2.47
C ILE A 568 -16.18 -2.34 2.51
N ASP A 569 -14.93 -2.81 2.49
CA ASP A 569 -13.75 -1.95 2.34
C ASP A 569 -13.64 -1.48 0.89
N LEU A 570 -14.31 -0.38 0.57
CA LEU A 570 -14.24 0.32 -0.72
C LEU A 570 -13.60 1.67 -0.50
N THR A 571 -12.35 1.68 -0.08
CA THR A 571 -11.63 2.90 0.29
C THR A 571 -10.64 3.26 -0.83
N ASN A 572 -10.40 4.56 -1.04
CA ASN A 572 -9.03 5.03 -1.32
C ASN A 572 -8.10 4.29 -0.34
N PRO A 573 -6.82 3.98 -0.64
CA PRO A 573 -5.85 3.56 0.38
C PRO A 573 -6.10 4.14 1.79
N LEU A 574 -6.54 5.41 1.86
CA LEU A 574 -6.98 6.16 3.04
C LEU A 574 -8.19 5.67 3.86
N GLY A 575 -8.85 4.54 3.64
CA GLY A 575 -9.71 3.93 4.68
C GLY A 575 -10.99 4.64 5.16
N ASN A 576 -11.45 5.76 4.58
CA ASN A 576 -12.41 6.65 5.27
C ASN A 576 -13.42 7.39 4.37
N SER A 577 -14.70 7.50 4.80
CA SER A 577 -15.69 8.43 4.20
C SER A 577 -15.68 9.77 4.93
N TYR A 578 -14.78 10.68 4.55
CA TYR A 578 -14.59 11.96 5.26
C TYR A 578 -15.46 13.11 4.78
N SER A 579 -16.09 12.96 3.61
CA SER A 579 -16.85 14.04 2.99
C SER A 579 -18.23 13.59 2.51
N GLU A 580 -19.15 14.56 2.36
CA GLU A 580 -20.46 14.33 1.74
C GLU A 580 -20.34 13.71 0.34
N LYS A 581 -19.23 14.02 -0.36
CA LYS A 581 -18.88 13.44 -1.66
C LYS A 581 -18.64 11.94 -1.56
N ASP A 582 -17.88 11.46 -0.57
CA ASP A 582 -17.53 10.03 -0.45
C ASP A 582 -18.76 9.19 -0.13
N VAL A 583 -19.64 9.70 0.74
CA VAL A 583 -20.92 9.05 1.05
C VAL A 583 -21.80 8.96 -0.21
N LEU A 584 -21.86 10.03 -1.00
CA LEU A 584 -22.60 10.04 -2.26
C LEU A 584 -22.01 9.05 -3.27
N THR A 585 -20.68 8.95 -3.35
CA THR A 585 -19.98 7.99 -4.20
C THR A 585 -20.31 6.56 -3.78
N ASN A 586 -20.29 6.23 -2.49
CA ASN A 586 -20.65 4.89 -2.00
C ASN A 586 -22.11 4.52 -2.28
N ILE A 587 -23.04 5.47 -2.07
CA ILE A 587 -24.45 5.28 -2.47
C ILE A 587 -24.56 5.03 -3.99
N THR A 588 -23.77 5.75 -4.79
CA THR A 588 -23.74 5.58 -6.24
C THR A 588 -23.23 4.20 -6.67
N MET A 589 -22.16 3.71 -6.03
CA MET A 589 -21.65 2.36 -6.25
C MET A 589 -22.69 1.30 -5.90
N ALA A 590 -23.34 1.44 -4.74
CA ALA A 590 -24.39 0.54 -4.31
C ALA A 590 -25.59 0.52 -5.28
N ARG A 591 -25.95 1.68 -5.86
CA ARG A 591 -26.96 1.76 -6.93
C ARG A 591 -26.52 0.98 -8.17
N ALA A 592 -25.27 1.12 -8.57
CA ALA A 592 -24.71 0.39 -9.70
C ALA A 592 -24.68 -1.13 -9.48
N MET A 593 -24.35 -1.58 -8.26
CA MET A 593 -24.42 -2.99 -7.87
C MET A 593 -25.85 -3.53 -7.88
N LYS A 594 -26.81 -2.79 -7.30
CA LYS A 594 -28.24 -3.13 -7.34
C LYS A 594 -28.79 -3.19 -8.77
N ALA A 595 -28.31 -2.30 -9.63
CA ALA A 595 -28.63 -2.29 -11.05
C ALA A 595 -27.88 -3.37 -11.85
N GLN A 596 -26.99 -4.15 -11.22
CA GLN A 596 -26.15 -5.18 -11.84
C GLN A 596 -25.28 -4.66 -12.99
N ILE A 597 -24.87 -3.39 -12.93
CA ILE A 597 -23.97 -2.74 -13.89
C ILE A 597 -22.55 -2.54 -13.32
N PHE A 598 -22.30 -3.05 -12.11
CA PHE A 598 -20.99 -3.04 -11.45
C PHE A 598 -20.55 -4.49 -11.18
N PRO A 599 -19.56 -5.01 -11.91
CA PRO A 599 -18.97 -6.31 -11.63
C PRO A 599 -18.27 -6.28 -10.26
N TYR A 600 -18.63 -7.23 -9.39
CA TYR A 600 -18.09 -7.27 -8.03
C TYR A 600 -16.56 -7.34 -8.04
N GLU A 601 -15.93 -8.03 -8.99
CA GLU A 601 -14.47 -8.14 -9.10
C GLU A 601 -13.72 -6.80 -9.24
N LEU A 602 -14.40 -5.72 -9.68
CA LEU A 602 -13.83 -4.39 -9.81
C LEU A 602 -13.95 -3.54 -8.54
N HIS A 603 -14.43 -4.10 -7.42
CA HIS A 603 -14.65 -3.36 -6.18
C HIS A 603 -13.37 -2.77 -5.53
N LYS A 604 -12.18 -3.07 -6.03
CA LYS A 604 -10.92 -2.65 -5.39
C LYS A 604 -10.43 -1.32 -5.96
N ASP A 605 -10.27 -0.33 -5.07
CA ASP A 605 -9.69 0.99 -5.32
C ASP A 605 -10.40 1.84 -6.40
N TYR A 606 -11.47 2.52 -6.01
CA TYR A 606 -12.35 3.26 -6.92
C TYR A 606 -11.81 4.63 -7.40
N TYR A 607 -10.79 5.16 -6.74
CA TYR A 607 -10.06 6.33 -7.27
C TYR A 607 -8.94 5.93 -8.23
N ALA A 608 -8.60 4.64 -8.32
CA ALA A 608 -7.63 4.17 -9.28
C ALA A 608 -8.04 4.57 -10.70
N ASP A 609 -7.01 4.92 -11.46
CA ASP A 609 -7.16 5.13 -12.89
C ASP A 609 -7.64 3.83 -13.53
N ILE A 610 -8.81 3.88 -14.17
CA ILE A 610 -9.43 2.70 -14.74
C ILE A 610 -8.71 2.31 -16.02
N LYS A 611 -8.32 1.04 -16.10
CA LYS A 611 -7.76 0.47 -17.32
C LYS A 611 -8.85 0.29 -18.36
N TRP A 612 -8.44 0.33 -19.61
CA TRP A 612 -9.34 0.15 -20.75
C TRP A 612 -10.20 -1.13 -20.67
N ASN A 613 -9.59 -2.27 -20.32
CA ASN A 613 -10.32 -3.53 -20.21
C ASN A 613 -11.37 -3.51 -19.09
N ASP A 614 -11.04 -2.92 -17.94
CA ASP A 614 -11.96 -2.84 -16.80
C ASP A 614 -13.10 -1.86 -17.05
N PHE A 615 -12.83 -0.74 -17.73
CA PHE A 615 -13.90 0.14 -18.24
C PHE A 615 -14.84 -0.61 -19.19
N SER A 616 -14.27 -1.44 -20.07
CA SER A 616 -15.04 -2.24 -21.04
C SER A 616 -15.96 -3.25 -20.34
N LYS A 617 -15.52 -3.87 -19.24
CA LYS A 617 -16.37 -4.78 -18.42
C LYS A 617 -17.60 -4.07 -17.87
N LEU A 618 -17.45 -2.84 -17.38
CA LEU A 618 -18.57 -2.04 -16.89
C LEU A 618 -19.58 -1.72 -18.02
N VAL A 619 -19.07 -1.39 -19.22
CA VAL A 619 -19.91 -1.15 -20.40
C VAL A 619 -20.70 -2.41 -20.77
N VAL A 620 -20.05 -3.57 -20.80
CA VAL A 620 -20.71 -4.84 -21.09
C VAL A 620 -21.81 -5.13 -20.07
N ALA A 621 -21.55 -4.90 -18.78
CA ALA A 621 -22.54 -5.04 -17.72
C ALA A 621 -23.76 -4.11 -17.93
N LEU A 622 -23.53 -2.85 -18.31
CA LEU A 622 -24.60 -1.93 -18.69
C LEU A 622 -25.44 -2.46 -19.86
N LEU A 623 -24.79 -2.93 -20.93
CA LEU A 623 -25.48 -3.39 -22.14
C LEU A 623 -26.32 -4.65 -21.88
N LEU A 624 -25.83 -5.59 -21.08
CA LEU A 624 -26.59 -6.77 -20.64
C LEU A 624 -27.89 -6.38 -19.92
N GLN A 625 -27.90 -5.26 -19.19
CA GLN A 625 -29.07 -4.81 -18.44
C GLN A 625 -30.05 -3.96 -19.25
N LYS A 626 -29.60 -3.36 -20.36
CA LYS A 626 -30.39 -2.37 -21.12
C LYS A 626 -30.70 -2.73 -22.56
N THR A 627 -30.11 -3.80 -23.07
CA THR A 627 -30.28 -4.24 -24.45
C THR A 627 -30.63 -5.73 -24.50
N ASP A 628 -30.91 -6.26 -25.69
CA ASP A 628 -31.19 -7.70 -25.88
C ASP A 628 -29.91 -8.57 -25.86
N TRP A 629 -28.81 -8.08 -25.27
CA TRP A 629 -27.60 -8.88 -25.10
C TRP A 629 -27.87 -9.99 -24.08
N GLU A 630 -27.66 -11.24 -24.48
CA GLU A 630 -27.77 -12.39 -23.58
C GLU A 630 -26.38 -12.80 -23.07
N PHE A 631 -26.31 -13.27 -21.82
CA PHE A 631 -25.05 -13.75 -21.23
C PHE A 631 -24.42 -14.89 -22.06
N ASP A 632 -25.24 -15.74 -22.69
CA ASP A 632 -24.79 -16.82 -23.57
C ASP A 632 -24.14 -16.33 -24.88
N MET A 633 -24.37 -15.06 -25.27
CA MET A 633 -23.69 -14.42 -26.40
C MET A 633 -22.26 -13.98 -26.04
N ILE A 634 -21.93 -13.92 -24.75
CA ILE A 634 -20.63 -13.52 -24.22
C ILE A 634 -19.91 -14.80 -23.78
N GLN A 635 -18.90 -15.24 -24.53
CA GLN A 635 -18.12 -16.41 -24.11
C GLN A 635 -17.40 -16.09 -22.79
N SER A 636 -17.20 -17.07 -21.92
CA SER A 636 -16.50 -16.85 -20.63
C SER A 636 -15.10 -16.24 -20.78
N SER A 637 -14.46 -16.40 -21.95
CA SER A 637 -13.19 -15.75 -22.33
C SER A 637 -13.29 -14.23 -22.54
N TRP A 638 -14.48 -13.69 -22.75
CA TRP A 638 -14.70 -12.25 -22.98
C TRP A 638 -14.76 -11.44 -21.69
N LEU A 639 -14.97 -12.09 -20.54
CA LEU A 639 -14.77 -11.44 -19.25
C LEU A 639 -13.27 -11.21 -18.95
N GLU A 640 -12.38 -11.98 -19.60
CA GLU A 640 -10.93 -11.74 -19.53
C GLU A 640 -10.48 -10.61 -20.49
N ASP A 641 -11.16 -10.44 -21.63
CA ASP A 641 -10.94 -9.35 -22.61
C ASP A 641 -12.26 -8.74 -23.11
N ALA A 642 -12.85 -7.87 -22.28
CA ALA A 642 -14.12 -7.22 -22.57
C ALA A 642 -14.01 -6.18 -23.71
N SER A 643 -12.80 -5.74 -24.03
CA SER A 643 -12.57 -4.78 -25.10
C SER A 643 -12.88 -5.37 -26.48
N SER A 644 -12.48 -6.63 -26.71
CA SER A 644 -12.81 -7.42 -27.91
C SER A 644 -14.32 -7.50 -28.18
N ALA A 645 -15.12 -7.58 -27.11
CA ALA A 645 -16.58 -7.62 -27.23
C ALA A 645 -17.14 -6.36 -27.90
N LEU A 646 -16.69 -5.19 -27.44
CA LEU A 646 -17.17 -3.91 -27.95
C LEU A 646 -16.77 -3.69 -29.42
N TYR A 647 -15.67 -4.29 -29.88
CA TYR A 647 -15.29 -4.31 -31.31
C TYR A 647 -16.22 -5.18 -32.15
N GLU A 648 -16.50 -6.41 -31.70
CA GLU A 648 -17.35 -7.34 -32.46
C GLU A 648 -18.78 -6.81 -32.64
N PHE A 649 -19.29 -6.11 -31.64
CA PHE A 649 -20.61 -5.47 -31.71
C PHE A 649 -20.61 -4.10 -32.42
N GLY A 650 -19.46 -3.65 -32.94
CA GLY A 650 -19.34 -2.43 -33.73
C GLY A 650 -19.48 -1.14 -32.92
N ILE A 651 -19.32 -1.22 -31.59
CA ILE A 651 -19.28 -0.06 -30.69
C ILE A 651 -17.90 0.61 -30.80
N LEU A 652 -16.84 -0.18 -30.98
CA LEU A 652 -15.47 0.28 -31.26
C LEU A 652 -15.08 -0.05 -32.72
N GLU A 653 -14.15 0.72 -33.30
CA GLU A 653 -13.70 0.56 -34.69
C GLU A 653 -12.36 -0.17 -34.75
N SER A 654 -12.19 -1.17 -35.63
CA SER A 654 -11.03 -2.09 -35.69
C SER A 654 -9.64 -1.46 -35.73
N ASP A 655 -9.52 -0.19 -36.12
CA ASP A 655 -8.24 0.51 -36.19
C ASP A 655 -7.78 1.00 -34.79
N SER A 656 -8.66 0.96 -33.78
CA SER A 656 -8.39 1.47 -32.44
C SER A 656 -7.67 0.48 -31.51
N GLU A 657 -7.48 -0.78 -31.89
CA GLU A 657 -6.56 -1.71 -31.19
C GLU A 657 -5.11 -1.21 -31.22
N THR A 658 -4.76 -0.37 -32.21
CA THR A 658 -3.43 0.24 -32.31
C THR A 658 -3.26 1.55 -31.55
N GLU A 659 -4.36 2.12 -31.03
CA GLU A 659 -4.35 3.35 -30.22
C GLU A 659 -4.74 3.13 -28.74
N PHE A 660 -5.50 2.08 -28.41
CA PHE A 660 -5.89 1.77 -27.03
C PHE A 660 -5.27 0.44 -26.59
N ALA A 661 -4.11 0.53 -25.94
CA ALA A 661 -3.48 -0.60 -25.29
C ALA A 661 -4.38 -1.04 -24.09
N PRO A 662 -4.88 -2.28 -24.06
CA PRO A 662 -5.92 -2.72 -23.12
C PRO A 662 -5.50 -2.67 -21.64
N ASN A 663 -4.18 -2.61 -21.38
CA ASN A 663 -3.59 -2.50 -20.05
C ASN A 663 -3.31 -1.05 -19.61
N ASP A 664 -3.45 -0.08 -20.52
CA ASP A 664 -3.25 1.34 -20.24
C ASP A 664 -4.52 1.96 -19.64
N THR A 665 -4.33 3.06 -18.94
CA THR A 665 -5.41 3.87 -18.36
C THR A 665 -6.14 4.63 -19.45
N ILE A 666 -7.46 4.78 -19.33
CA ILE A 666 -8.26 5.55 -20.29
C ILE A 666 -8.26 7.03 -19.91
N THR A 667 -8.15 7.94 -20.89
CA THR A 667 -8.31 9.38 -20.66
C THR A 667 -9.79 9.77 -20.60
N ARG A 668 -10.10 10.89 -19.94
CA ARG A 668 -11.47 11.44 -19.85
C ARG A 668 -12.10 11.71 -21.21
N GLU A 669 -11.35 12.26 -22.16
CA GLU A 669 -11.89 12.55 -23.49
C GLU A 669 -12.16 11.27 -24.31
N ALA A 670 -11.35 10.22 -24.13
CA ALA A 670 -11.59 8.92 -24.75
C ALA A 670 -12.84 8.25 -24.16
N ALA A 671 -12.99 8.28 -22.83
CA ALA A 671 -14.18 7.77 -22.16
C ALA A 671 -15.46 8.47 -22.66
N ALA A 672 -15.43 9.80 -22.83
CA ALA A 672 -16.56 10.55 -23.37
C ALA A 672 -16.99 10.09 -24.77
N VAL A 673 -16.03 9.74 -25.65
CA VAL A 673 -16.34 9.21 -26.99
C VAL A 673 -17.03 7.86 -26.92
N ILE A 674 -16.55 6.96 -26.06
CA ILE A 674 -17.15 5.63 -25.92
C ILE A 674 -18.56 5.73 -25.33
N LEU A 675 -18.73 6.54 -24.26
CA LEU A 675 -20.04 6.80 -23.66
C LEU A 675 -21.03 7.37 -24.69
N HIS A 676 -20.57 8.26 -25.59
CA HIS A 676 -21.40 8.79 -26.67
C HIS A 676 -21.78 7.71 -27.70
N LYS A 677 -20.86 6.81 -28.07
CA LYS A 677 -21.18 5.68 -28.97
C LYS A 677 -22.19 4.72 -28.33
N ILE A 678 -22.04 4.42 -27.04
CA ILE A 678 -23.00 3.61 -26.27
C ILE A 678 -24.37 4.30 -26.22
N TYR A 679 -24.40 5.60 -25.96
CA TYR A 679 -25.62 6.40 -25.96
C TYR A 679 -26.41 6.25 -27.26
N GLN A 680 -25.71 6.33 -28.40
CA GLN A 680 -26.28 6.14 -29.73
C GLN A 680 -26.73 4.69 -29.96
N TYR A 681 -25.94 3.71 -29.52
CA TYR A 681 -26.25 2.29 -29.66
C TYR A 681 -27.52 1.89 -28.91
N MET A 682 -27.71 2.41 -27.69
CA MET A 682 -28.88 2.16 -26.85
C MET A 682 -30.16 2.88 -27.35
N ASP A 683 -30.08 3.62 -28.47
CA ASP A 683 -31.18 4.43 -29.04
C ASP A 683 -31.83 5.36 -27.99
N ILE A 684 -31.02 5.87 -27.05
CA ILE A 684 -31.51 6.77 -26.00
C ILE A 684 -32.01 8.05 -26.67
N LYS A 685 -33.21 8.49 -26.27
CA LYS A 685 -33.80 9.71 -26.82
C LYS A 685 -32.86 10.90 -26.64
N ASP A 686 -32.54 11.56 -27.74
CA ASP A 686 -31.60 12.68 -27.74
C ASP A 686 -32.25 13.94 -27.14
N ASP A 687 -32.11 14.08 -25.82
CA ASP A 687 -32.51 15.26 -25.05
C ASP A 687 -31.50 16.42 -25.20
N SER A 688 -30.39 16.23 -25.92
CA SER A 688 -29.32 17.24 -26.07
C SER A 688 -29.63 18.31 -27.13
N LYS A 689 -30.54 18.01 -28.08
CA LYS A 689 -30.78 18.86 -29.28
C LYS A 689 -31.31 20.26 -28.98
N ASP A 690 -31.84 20.50 -27.79
CA ASP A 690 -32.49 21.76 -27.42
C ASP A 690 -31.62 22.64 -26.47
N GLY A 691 -30.41 22.20 -26.09
CA GLY A 691 -29.51 22.89 -25.18
C GLY A 691 -28.31 23.57 -25.85
N GLN A 692 -27.73 24.59 -25.20
CA GLN A 692 -26.41 25.12 -25.54
C GLN A 692 -25.42 24.63 -24.48
N PRO A 693 -24.31 23.97 -24.86
CA PRO A 693 -23.34 23.48 -23.89
C PRO A 693 -22.65 24.65 -23.18
N THR A 694 -22.25 24.44 -21.94
CA THR A 694 -21.38 25.40 -21.24
C THR A 694 -19.96 25.10 -21.65
N ILE A 695 -19.29 26.07 -22.28
CA ILE A 695 -17.92 25.90 -22.74
C ILE A 695 -17.00 25.75 -21.52
N TYR A 696 -16.22 24.67 -21.51
CA TYR A 696 -15.25 24.40 -20.44
C TYR A 696 -14.09 25.41 -20.50
N ASN A 697 -13.51 25.70 -19.35
CA ASN A 697 -12.39 26.65 -19.24
C ASN A 697 -11.13 26.17 -19.97
N ASP A 698 -11.01 24.86 -20.15
CA ASP A 698 -9.95 24.13 -20.86
C ASP A 698 -10.42 23.57 -22.22
N ASP A 699 -11.40 24.22 -22.86
CA ASP A 699 -11.90 23.81 -24.19
C ASP A 699 -10.79 23.68 -25.25
N SER A 700 -9.72 24.48 -25.15
CA SER A 700 -8.57 24.40 -26.07
C SER A 700 -7.83 23.09 -26.01
N ASP A 701 -7.93 22.38 -24.88
CA ASP A 701 -7.16 21.18 -24.59
C ASP A 701 -7.94 19.91 -24.98
N ILE A 702 -9.24 20.05 -25.28
CA ILE A 702 -10.09 18.97 -25.76
C ILE A 702 -9.75 18.69 -27.23
N SER A 703 -9.34 17.45 -27.50
CA SER A 703 -8.99 17.02 -28.85
C SER A 703 -10.15 17.20 -29.83
N THR A 704 -9.82 17.56 -31.08
CA THR A 704 -10.85 17.82 -32.11
C THR A 704 -11.74 16.61 -32.38
N TRP A 705 -11.19 15.40 -32.25
CA TRP A 705 -11.94 14.14 -32.43
C TRP A 705 -12.90 13.83 -31.27
N ALA A 706 -12.64 14.35 -30.06
CA ALA A 706 -13.45 14.09 -28.88
C ALA A 706 -14.50 15.18 -28.61
N LYS A 707 -14.30 16.39 -29.14
CA LYS A 707 -15.05 17.60 -28.77
C LYS A 707 -16.57 17.46 -28.91
N GLU A 708 -17.05 16.84 -29.98
CA GLU A 708 -18.49 16.59 -30.17
C GLU A 708 -19.05 15.70 -29.04
N SER A 709 -18.38 14.59 -28.76
CA SER A 709 -18.78 13.63 -27.73
C SER A 709 -18.73 14.23 -26.34
N VAL A 710 -17.69 15.00 -26.01
CA VAL A 710 -17.58 15.68 -24.71
C VAL A 710 -18.78 16.59 -24.45
N TYR A 711 -19.16 17.42 -25.43
CA TYR A 711 -20.30 18.32 -25.26
C TYR A 711 -21.65 17.62 -25.35
N HIS A 712 -21.75 16.54 -26.11
CA HIS A 712 -22.95 15.71 -26.10
C HIS A 712 -23.16 15.05 -24.73
N MET A 713 -22.10 14.51 -24.12
CA MET A 713 -22.17 13.92 -22.77
C MET A 713 -22.47 14.97 -21.69
N GLN A 714 -21.98 16.21 -21.85
CA GLN A 714 -22.36 17.33 -20.99
C GLN A 714 -23.85 17.65 -21.09
N LEU A 715 -24.38 17.83 -22.31
CA LEU A 715 -25.79 18.17 -22.54
C LEU A 715 -26.74 17.07 -22.08
N ALA A 716 -26.36 15.81 -22.30
CA ALA A 716 -27.10 14.65 -21.84
C ALA A 716 -27.04 14.49 -20.31
N LYS A 717 -26.21 15.26 -19.60
CA LYS A 717 -25.92 15.13 -18.16
C LYS A 717 -25.36 13.75 -17.78
N ILE A 718 -24.53 13.19 -18.67
CA ILE A 718 -23.85 11.92 -18.43
C ILE A 718 -22.49 12.18 -17.80
N MET A 719 -21.72 13.11 -18.37
CA MET A 719 -20.37 13.46 -17.93
C MET A 719 -20.24 14.98 -17.81
N SER A 720 -19.72 15.46 -16.69
CA SER A 720 -19.56 16.89 -16.36
C SER A 720 -18.10 17.28 -16.15
N ASP A 721 -17.85 18.56 -15.83
CA ASP A 721 -16.57 19.02 -15.28
C ASP A 721 -16.24 18.31 -13.96
N ILE A 722 -14.95 18.32 -13.61
CA ILE A 722 -14.45 17.83 -12.32
C ILE A 722 -14.66 18.91 -11.25
N GLU A 723 -14.15 20.11 -11.52
CA GLU A 723 -14.28 21.25 -10.62
C GLU A 723 -14.10 22.56 -11.39
N ASN A 724 -14.77 23.62 -10.95
CA ASN A 724 -14.57 24.98 -11.47
C ASN A 724 -14.68 25.08 -13.01
N ASN A 725 -15.58 24.31 -13.63
CA ASN A 725 -15.79 24.28 -15.08
C ASN A 725 -14.56 23.79 -15.88
N LEU A 726 -13.76 22.86 -15.32
CA LEU A 726 -12.64 22.19 -15.99
C LEU A 726 -12.99 20.74 -16.34
N PHE A 727 -12.79 20.37 -17.61
CA PHE A 727 -13.04 19.01 -18.08
C PHE A 727 -11.85 18.06 -17.88
N LEU A 728 -10.62 18.55 -17.97
CA LEU A 728 -9.35 17.83 -17.92
C LEU A 728 -9.26 16.66 -18.93
N PRO A 729 -9.28 16.95 -20.24
CA PRO A 729 -9.43 15.92 -21.28
C PRO A 729 -8.35 14.84 -21.28
N GLN A 730 -7.11 15.20 -20.95
CA GLN A 730 -5.95 14.31 -20.93
C GLN A 730 -5.72 13.62 -19.58
N SER A 731 -6.49 13.95 -18.54
CA SER A 731 -6.33 13.26 -17.27
C SER A 731 -6.85 11.82 -17.39
N ASN A 732 -6.25 10.93 -16.61
CA ASN A 732 -6.77 9.58 -16.46
C ASN A 732 -8.20 9.62 -15.90
N TYR A 733 -9.01 8.68 -16.38
CA TYR A 733 -10.36 8.44 -15.94
C TYR A 733 -10.34 7.50 -14.75
N THR A 734 -11.10 7.79 -13.71
CA THR A 734 -11.13 6.94 -12.51
C THR A 734 -12.30 5.95 -12.59
N LEU A 735 -12.21 4.85 -11.83
CA LEU A 735 -13.32 3.90 -11.70
C LEU A 735 -14.58 4.60 -11.16
N GLU A 736 -14.43 5.52 -10.21
CA GLU A 736 -15.51 6.38 -9.70
C GLU A 736 -16.27 7.08 -10.84
N GLN A 737 -15.53 7.78 -11.70
CA GLN A 737 -16.11 8.52 -12.81
C GLN A 737 -16.79 7.57 -13.80
N ALA A 738 -16.17 6.43 -14.11
CA ALA A 738 -16.77 5.41 -14.97
C ALA A 738 -18.12 4.94 -14.46
N VAL A 739 -18.22 4.54 -13.20
CA VAL A 739 -19.48 4.04 -12.62
C VAL A 739 -20.54 5.13 -12.57
N ILE A 740 -20.21 6.35 -12.16
CA ILE A 740 -21.15 7.49 -12.14
C ILE A 740 -21.73 7.70 -13.55
N THR A 741 -20.87 7.76 -14.57
CA THR A 741 -21.33 8.02 -15.94
C THR A 741 -22.15 6.86 -16.52
N LEU A 742 -21.83 5.62 -16.19
CA LEU A 742 -22.61 4.45 -16.64
C LEU A 742 -23.94 4.32 -15.90
N LEU A 743 -24.00 4.68 -14.61
CA LEU A 743 -25.27 4.77 -13.89
C LEU A 743 -26.15 5.89 -14.46
N ASN A 744 -25.57 7.05 -14.77
CA ASN A 744 -26.30 8.13 -15.45
C ASN A 744 -26.87 7.66 -16.80
N LEU A 745 -26.14 6.85 -17.56
CA LEU A 745 -26.61 6.22 -18.79
C LEU A 745 -27.74 5.20 -18.51
N TYR A 746 -27.57 4.36 -17.49
CA TYR A 746 -28.58 3.38 -17.07
C TYR A 746 -29.91 4.06 -16.69
N GLU A 747 -29.88 5.24 -16.08
CA GLU A 747 -31.09 5.95 -15.67
C GLU A 747 -31.83 6.65 -16.84
N LYS A 748 -31.21 6.75 -18.02
CA LYS A 748 -31.87 7.28 -19.22
C LYS A 748 -32.93 6.32 -19.76
N LYS A 749 -33.95 6.89 -20.39
CA LYS A 749 -35.13 6.19 -20.92
C LYS A 749 -35.24 6.31 -22.42
#